data_AF-A0AAD8QHY9-F1
#
_entry.id   AF-A0AAD8QHY9-F1
#
_cell.length_a   1.000
_cell.length_b   1.000
_cell.length_c   1.000
_cell.angle_alpha   90.00
_cell.angle_beta   90.00
_cell.angle_gamma   90.00
#
_symmetry.space_group_name_H-M   'P 1'
#
loop_
_entity.id
_entity.type
_entity.pdbx_description
1 polymer ?
#
loop_
_entity_poly.entity_id
_entity_poly.type
_entity_poly.pdbx_seq_one_letter_code
_entity_poly.pdbx_strand_id
1 'polypeptide(L)'
;MFAVDTGEVNRARARRAQELQQEAEARDRRQVACSKKEKKKKKKKMAIARRAQAYLSGKKEAEMHMSEEVFWTGEAFGGSGRKKAPSTPIPRPQDVYHIVVDNTNKPFEHALLEKSPDAGAPARPTHPLEKLPVEQLFDRRVPQSPPLKPPELSDTPFTFVQDRKTLNKLVRKLKNATEFAVNVEYNHFRSFQGLTCLMQISTRTEDFIVDTLKLRKYLGERLREAFQDPTKKKVMYGTTRDIMWLQRDFGIYICNLFDIGQASRILQMGHVSLEYLLLSFCGVIAKKRCQRADWRQRPLPDRMTKCAREVTHYLLYIYDLMRLRLMNESSGENDLLLEVCKCSNEICLQLYEKEPPTDKSYLHIHGLKDNELSARQLAVFAGLYQWRDSVARIEDESTAYILPNKTLLEIAKQIPVTARRFKRTVEAKNKFLDHHLGHVITIIRNAVANSDSFENIAEQLKKERLEELMVADTKSSSEDTETITAVDADNNESNSHSSDEPALVPGFSSEQGHVPKAPFFTLIVDGSLDCSAICGTLKKVLKWMGFDQLTMVIMYKIIPFMKSCPEELRPKLVHEILEPVFHYLHTKLYKSWCALLHDGAVEVPDKIADIFSSKEEANKLGSSLIIQLTRAASELLAVIACPQLYGSSEFLCSKSLVGYVLCHDVLRLQVLSLIYYIFGAWNVDEAKMTLVPLCYKVIEVATATRHDAIISFVKDMIPHLIQWLAFESSLEGTQPGDVIIKDLCYQAFRCVHCPNQDLSCEEKPKDRIYEVFQSWLEQTKLVVGSRKKPMHELEEFVWIWEVEEEFSKYIPGYIDMLHQVNEMDDCLERDSSSPRVLFEKLDPKFVSKYAIGSPSHDYLWAMSAMVKRKMSAMHWQRRNDKMFQFLCLLIDFKPYIQHSSYDDSVVELVEESKAYPDLAEFLRADALEVFCAILFLWEPQFHPMIRKEHKDVLKKILHHVTSLENITFLKPLLPDVRDFPVRLRPYAKNYIDNRNKEYIVAKEQARLHEQFDAHLASGVLDHYLSKGDAGSHGDALKAVLNDSRQFSALDHDLIKLSFERRAELLGRRDQLHLFYKCFQRVTRDAQLRIEVQSLIDQLGRQDFFCIDDDAIDWDQKCCSELVDKFNKQVFTGSDLPKYYVIRGIMDYRAMSRMKDGSCSWCDVFQKVVGKPYDRWIQNIPSFWMDTRYYKHQYYDIIQQPLQKQIWKKEE
;
A
#
# COMPACT_ATOMS: atom_id res chain seq x y z
N MET A 1 51.79 14.49 17.75
CA MET A 1 52.90 14.21 18.69
C MET A 1 52.33 14.18 20.10
N PHE A 2 51.89 13.02 20.60
CA PHE A 2 51.52 12.83 22.01
C PHE A 2 51.90 11.40 22.40
N ALA A 3 52.90 11.27 23.27
CA ALA A 3 53.33 10.00 23.82
C ALA A 3 52.25 9.48 24.78
N VAL A 4 51.81 8.23 24.57
CA VAL A 4 50.90 7.54 25.48
C VAL A 4 51.62 7.31 26.79
N ASP A 5 51.10 7.85 27.90
CA ASP A 5 51.58 7.57 29.25
C ASP A 5 51.36 6.08 29.55
N THR A 6 52.43 5.31 29.37
CA THR A 6 52.50 3.86 29.64
C THR A 6 52.17 3.53 31.10
N GLY A 7 52.21 4.51 32.01
CA GLY A 7 51.83 4.38 33.41
C GLY A 7 50.33 4.20 33.65
N GLU A 8 49.45 4.80 32.84
CA GLU A 8 47.99 4.57 32.97
C GLU A 8 47.55 3.23 32.40
N VAL A 9 48.14 2.79 31.29
CA VAL A 9 47.85 1.49 30.68
C VAL A 9 48.24 0.33 31.60
N ASN A 10 49.37 0.43 32.30
CA ASN A 10 49.80 -0.58 33.25
C ASN A 10 48.95 -0.57 34.53
N ARG A 11 48.49 0.60 35.00
CA ARG A 11 47.54 0.70 36.12
C ARG A 11 46.15 0.15 35.77
N ALA A 12 45.69 0.35 34.53
CA ALA A 12 44.45 -0.23 34.03
C ALA A 12 44.54 -1.76 33.88
N ARG A 13 45.67 -2.28 33.38
CA ARG A 13 45.95 -3.73 33.33
C ARG A 13 45.98 -4.37 34.73
N ALA A 14 46.59 -3.69 35.71
CA ALA A 14 46.61 -4.16 37.10
C ALA A 14 45.21 -4.20 37.74
N ARG A 15 44.38 -3.17 37.50
CA ARG A 15 42.98 -3.16 37.97
C ARG A 15 42.13 -4.25 37.31
N ARG A 16 42.30 -4.45 35.99
CA ARG A 16 41.61 -5.52 35.24
C ARG A 16 42.02 -6.91 35.73
N ALA A 17 43.29 -7.12 36.08
CA ALA A 17 43.76 -8.38 36.65
C ALA A 17 43.15 -8.65 38.04
N GLN A 18 43.02 -7.60 38.87
CA GLN A 18 42.35 -7.68 40.18
C GLN A 18 40.85 -7.96 40.06
N GLU A 19 40.17 -7.32 39.11
CA GLU A 19 38.74 -7.57 38.81
C GLU A 19 38.51 -8.99 38.29
N LEU A 20 39.38 -9.49 37.39
CA LEU A 20 39.30 -10.87 36.88
C LEU A 20 39.52 -11.92 37.97
N GLN A 21 40.37 -11.62 38.96
CA GLN A 21 40.60 -12.51 40.11
C GLN A 21 39.38 -12.53 41.06
N GLN A 22 38.74 -11.38 41.30
CA GLN A 22 37.49 -11.31 42.06
C GLN A 22 36.32 -11.98 41.33
N GLU A 23 36.26 -11.87 40.00
CA GLU A 23 35.27 -12.56 39.17
C GLU A 23 35.46 -14.08 39.16
N ALA A 24 36.70 -14.57 39.16
CA ALA A 24 37.02 -15.99 39.28
C ALA A 24 36.55 -16.57 40.63
N GLU A 25 36.83 -15.87 41.73
CA GLU A 25 36.36 -16.27 43.07
C GLU A 25 34.82 -16.22 43.20
N ALA A 26 34.17 -15.25 42.54
CA ALA A 26 32.71 -15.18 42.48
C ALA A 26 32.11 -16.32 41.62
N ARG A 27 32.84 -16.77 40.59
CA ARG A 27 32.46 -17.91 39.73
C ARG A 27 32.50 -19.22 40.51
N ASP A 28 33.53 -19.45 41.32
CA ASP A 28 33.64 -20.64 42.17
C ASP A 28 32.52 -20.71 43.22
N ARG A 29 32.20 -19.57 43.86
CA ARG A 29 31.06 -19.49 44.80
C ARG A 29 29.72 -19.78 44.11
N ARG A 30 29.53 -19.33 42.86
CA ARG A 30 28.33 -19.63 42.05
C ARG A 30 28.27 -21.08 41.60
N GLN A 31 29.41 -21.71 41.30
CA GLN A 31 29.48 -23.11 40.87
C GLN A 31 29.13 -24.08 42.01
N VAL A 32 29.56 -23.78 43.24
CA VAL A 32 29.17 -24.50 44.46
C VAL A 32 27.67 -24.37 44.76
N ALA A 33 27.08 -23.19 44.51
CA ALA A 33 25.63 -22.99 44.64
C ALA A 33 24.83 -23.72 43.54
N CYS A 34 25.38 -23.82 42.33
CA CYS A 34 24.76 -24.52 41.20
C CYS A 34 24.70 -26.05 41.42
N SER A 35 25.76 -26.66 41.99
CA SER A 35 25.79 -28.09 42.29
C SER A 35 24.75 -28.49 43.37
N LYS A 36 24.49 -27.62 44.34
CA LYS A 36 23.41 -27.80 45.33
C LYS A 36 22.01 -27.73 44.69
N LYS A 37 21.80 -26.84 43.70
CA LYS A 37 20.55 -26.77 42.92
C LYS A 37 20.34 -27.98 42.01
N GLU A 38 21.40 -28.50 41.39
CA GLU A 38 21.33 -29.72 40.57
C GLU A 38 21.03 -30.98 41.40
N LYS A 39 21.61 -31.14 42.60
CA LYS A 39 21.24 -32.23 43.52
C LYS A 39 19.76 -32.18 43.90
N LYS A 40 19.19 -30.99 44.09
CA LYS A 40 17.75 -30.80 44.37
C LYS A 40 16.88 -31.10 43.14
N LYS A 41 17.33 -30.74 41.92
CA LYS A 41 16.66 -31.04 40.63
C LYS A 41 16.69 -32.55 40.31
N LYS A 42 17.78 -33.24 40.62
CA LYS A 42 17.94 -34.70 40.42
C LYS A 42 17.04 -35.51 41.36
N LYS A 43 16.91 -35.10 42.64
CA LYS A 43 15.90 -35.67 43.57
C LYS A 43 14.47 -35.47 43.07
N LYS A 44 14.14 -34.31 42.51
CA LYS A 44 12.80 -34.03 41.97
C LYS A 44 12.50 -34.83 40.69
N LYS A 45 13.48 -35.02 39.80
CA LYS A 45 13.37 -35.90 38.62
C LYS A 45 13.21 -37.38 38.98
N MET A 46 13.92 -37.89 40.00
CA MET A 46 13.73 -39.27 40.47
C MET A 46 12.35 -39.50 41.10
N ALA A 47 11.79 -38.49 41.79
CA ALA A 47 10.43 -38.58 42.33
C ALA A 47 9.35 -38.59 41.22
N ILE A 48 9.58 -37.84 40.12
CA ILE A 48 8.70 -37.83 38.96
C ILE A 48 8.82 -39.15 38.15
N ALA A 49 10.03 -39.69 38.00
CA ALA A 49 10.26 -40.96 37.34
C ALA A 49 9.60 -42.14 38.10
N ARG A 50 9.65 -42.14 39.44
CA ARG A 50 8.93 -43.13 40.27
C ARG A 50 7.40 -43.03 40.14
N ARG A 51 6.87 -41.82 39.93
CA ARG A 51 5.43 -41.60 39.67
C ARG A 51 5.01 -42.04 38.26
N ALA A 52 5.87 -41.85 37.26
CA ALA A 52 5.63 -42.30 35.89
C ALA A 52 5.70 -43.83 35.75
N GLN A 53 6.57 -44.49 36.53
CA GLN A 53 6.71 -45.95 36.52
C GLN A 53 5.52 -46.67 37.20
N ALA A 54 4.84 -46.00 38.14
CA ALA A 54 3.57 -46.49 38.71
C ALA A 54 2.41 -46.38 37.71
N TYR A 55 2.46 -45.42 36.77
CA TYR A 55 1.41 -45.18 35.78
C TYR A 55 1.48 -46.13 34.57
N LEU A 56 2.66 -46.70 34.28
CA LEU A 56 2.90 -47.60 33.14
C LEU A 56 2.67 -49.10 33.46
N SER A 57 2.19 -49.42 34.66
CA SER A 57 1.90 -50.80 35.08
C SER A 57 0.42 -51.21 34.95
N GLY A 58 -0.45 -50.33 34.40
CA GLY A 58 -1.89 -50.55 34.34
C GLY A 58 -2.48 -50.50 32.93
N LYS A 59 -2.67 -51.69 32.36
CA LYS A 59 -3.62 -52.09 31.29
C LYS A 59 -3.30 -51.82 29.80
N LYS A 60 -3.34 -52.94 29.08
CA LYS A 60 -3.31 -53.23 27.64
C LYS A 60 -4.75 -53.41 27.09
N GLU A 61 -4.83 -53.53 25.75
CA GLU A 61 -5.91 -54.06 24.87
C GLU A 61 -7.00 -53.02 24.47
N ALA A 62 -7.41 -52.83 23.20
CA ALA A 62 -7.34 -53.64 21.97
C ALA A 62 -7.41 -52.82 20.64
N GLU A 63 -6.99 -53.52 19.57
CA GLU A 63 -7.15 -53.48 18.09
C GLU A 63 -8.05 -52.46 17.32
N MET A 64 -7.44 -51.91 16.24
CA MET A 64 -7.76 -51.98 14.78
C MET A 64 -9.18 -51.67 14.22
N HIS A 65 -9.31 -50.63 13.36
CA HIS A 65 -9.82 -50.67 11.96
C HIS A 65 -9.93 -49.28 11.27
N MET A 66 -9.85 -49.28 9.94
CA MET A 66 -9.90 -48.14 8.99
C MET A 66 -11.31 -47.57 8.75
N SER A 67 -11.40 -46.31 8.27
CA SER A 67 -12.15 -45.79 7.09
C SER A 67 -12.90 -44.45 7.30
N GLU A 68 -12.70 -43.54 6.32
CA GLU A 68 -13.56 -42.49 5.72
C GLU A 68 -14.44 -41.50 6.52
N GLU A 69 -14.25 -40.22 6.16
CA GLU A 69 -15.17 -39.07 5.96
C GLU A 69 -16.24 -38.62 7.00
N VAL A 70 -16.49 -37.30 6.91
CA VAL A 70 -17.74 -36.54 7.20
C VAL A 70 -17.80 -35.68 8.49
N PHE A 71 -17.72 -34.36 8.23
CA PHE A 71 -18.45 -33.22 8.80
C PHE A 71 -18.27 -32.68 10.23
N TRP A 72 -18.36 -31.34 10.23
CA TRP A 72 -18.41 -30.36 11.30
C TRP A 72 -19.38 -30.66 12.45
N THR A 73 -18.89 -30.49 13.68
CA THR A 73 -19.66 -29.88 14.78
C THR A 73 -18.76 -28.95 15.57
N GLY A 74 -19.15 -27.68 15.64
CA GLY A 74 -18.50 -26.71 16.51
C GLY A 74 -18.93 -26.90 17.96
N GLU A 75 -17.99 -26.71 18.89
CA GLU A 75 -18.27 -26.26 20.24
C GLU A 75 -17.18 -25.26 20.68
N ALA A 76 -17.65 -24.09 21.08
CA ALA A 76 -16.88 -23.05 21.73
C ALA A 76 -16.49 -23.49 23.14
N PHE A 77 -15.27 -23.17 23.60
CA PHE A 77 -15.03 -22.76 24.99
C PHE A 77 -13.60 -22.21 25.17
N GLY A 78 -13.51 -21.04 25.82
CA GLY A 78 -12.44 -20.79 26.79
C GLY A 78 -11.29 -19.90 26.35
N GLY A 79 -11.51 -18.59 26.37
CA GLY A 79 -10.44 -17.61 26.44
C GLY A 79 -9.55 -17.85 27.66
N SER A 80 -8.25 -18.00 27.43
CA SER A 80 -7.23 -17.75 28.45
C SER A 80 -6.17 -16.81 27.88
N GLY A 81 -6.11 -15.62 28.46
CA GLY A 81 -5.13 -14.61 28.11
C GLY A 81 -3.71 -15.14 28.27
N ARG A 82 -3.02 -15.39 27.15
CA ARG A 82 -1.58 -15.58 27.16
C ARG A 82 -0.91 -14.22 27.35
N LYS A 83 -0.54 -13.92 28.59
CA LYS A 83 0.50 -12.92 28.90
C LYS A 83 1.73 -13.23 28.05
N LYS A 84 2.11 -12.32 27.14
CA LYS A 84 3.39 -12.38 26.42
C LYS A 84 4.53 -12.43 27.46
N ALA A 85 5.24 -13.55 27.53
CA ALA A 85 6.48 -13.63 28.28
C ALA A 85 7.50 -12.65 27.67
N PRO A 86 8.30 -11.93 28.47
CA PRO A 86 9.37 -11.09 27.94
C PRO A 86 10.35 -11.97 27.16
N SER A 87 10.64 -11.59 25.90
CA SER A 87 11.63 -12.29 25.09
C SER A 87 12.98 -12.22 25.78
N THR A 88 13.57 -13.38 26.04
CA THR A 88 14.93 -13.45 26.58
C THR A 88 15.90 -12.94 25.50
N PRO A 89 16.88 -12.07 25.82
CA PRO A 89 17.83 -11.59 24.83
C PRO A 89 18.58 -12.76 24.17
N ILE A 90 18.70 -12.74 22.85
CA ILE A 90 19.49 -13.74 22.12
C ILE A 90 20.96 -13.63 22.60
N PRO A 91 21.57 -14.71 23.12
CA PRO A 91 22.96 -14.68 23.55
C PRO A 91 23.89 -14.41 22.37
N ARG A 92 25.02 -13.73 22.62
CA ARG A 92 26.01 -13.44 21.58
C ARG A 92 26.67 -14.74 21.10
N PRO A 93 26.57 -15.10 19.81
CA PRO A 93 27.23 -16.30 19.29
C PRO A 93 28.74 -16.29 19.46
N GLN A 94 29.36 -15.10 19.47
CA GLN A 94 30.79 -14.96 19.68
C GLN A 94 31.23 -15.51 21.04
N ASP A 95 30.45 -15.23 22.09
CA ASP A 95 30.71 -15.72 23.44
C ASP A 95 30.40 -17.21 23.57
N VAL A 96 29.28 -17.65 22.96
CA VAL A 96 28.80 -19.05 23.06
C VAL A 96 29.73 -20.03 22.33
N TYR A 97 30.21 -19.64 21.15
CA TYR A 97 31.05 -20.49 20.29
C TYR A 97 32.53 -20.11 20.31
N HIS A 98 32.92 -19.15 21.17
CA HIS A 98 34.29 -18.64 21.28
C HIS A 98 34.85 -18.17 19.93
N ILE A 99 34.04 -17.40 19.19
CA ILE A 99 34.46 -16.81 17.91
C ILE A 99 35.34 -15.61 18.22
N VAL A 100 36.64 -15.76 17.99
CA VAL A 100 37.62 -14.69 18.13
C VAL A 100 37.78 -14.00 16.78
N VAL A 101 37.56 -12.69 16.73
CA VAL A 101 37.71 -11.86 15.53
C VAL A 101 38.77 -10.80 15.79
N ASP A 102 39.72 -10.66 14.87
CA ASP A 102 40.69 -9.56 14.92
C ASP A 102 40.06 -8.28 14.37
N ASN A 103 39.51 -7.46 15.26
CA ASN A 103 38.96 -6.14 14.95
C ASN A 103 40.02 -5.02 14.98
N THR A 104 41.32 -5.32 15.05
CA THR A 104 42.36 -4.28 15.00
C THR A 104 42.47 -3.66 13.60
N ASN A 105 43.13 -2.50 13.51
CA ASN A 105 43.39 -1.80 12.24
C ASN A 105 44.47 -2.47 11.38
N LYS A 106 44.98 -3.64 11.79
CA LYS A 106 45.90 -4.41 10.95
C LYS A 106 45.16 -4.87 9.69
N PRO A 107 45.78 -4.78 8.50
CA PRO A 107 45.23 -5.33 7.27
C PRO A 107 44.76 -6.77 7.46
N PHE A 108 43.72 -7.17 6.74
CA PHE A 108 43.26 -8.55 6.77
C PHE A 108 44.35 -9.48 6.24
N GLU A 109 44.65 -10.55 6.97
CA GLU A 109 45.62 -11.55 6.52
C GLU A 109 44.90 -12.72 5.86
N HIS A 110 45.05 -12.82 4.54
CA HIS A 110 44.64 -14.00 3.77
C HIS A 110 45.62 -15.16 3.99
N ALA A 111 45.66 -15.70 5.21
CA ALA A 111 46.65 -16.70 5.65
C ALA A 111 46.65 -18.01 4.84
N LEU A 112 45.60 -18.26 4.04
CA LEU A 112 45.38 -19.50 3.30
C LEU A 112 45.54 -19.32 1.78
N LEU A 113 46.01 -18.15 1.32
CA LEU A 113 46.42 -17.92 -0.06
C LEU A 113 47.94 -18.02 -0.19
N GLU A 114 48.40 -18.46 -1.36
CA GLU A 114 49.80 -18.40 -1.75
C GLU A 114 50.23 -16.94 -1.91
N LYS A 115 51.50 -16.64 -1.62
CA LYS A 115 52.08 -15.30 -1.82
C LYS A 115 53.08 -15.36 -2.98
N SER A 116 52.89 -14.51 -4.00
CA SER A 116 53.84 -14.43 -5.13
C SER A 116 55.14 -13.77 -4.68
N PRO A 117 56.32 -14.35 -4.99
CA PRO A 117 57.61 -13.69 -4.80
C PRO A 117 57.87 -12.74 -5.98
N ASP A 118 57.25 -11.56 -5.99
CA ASP A 118 57.60 -10.52 -6.97
C ASP A 118 58.88 -9.82 -6.51
N ALA A 119 59.90 -9.78 -7.38
CA ALA A 119 61.21 -9.22 -7.06
C ALA A 119 61.10 -7.71 -6.74
N GLY A 120 61.21 -7.36 -5.45
CA GLY A 120 61.25 -5.98 -4.96
C GLY A 120 59.95 -5.41 -4.39
N ALA A 121 58.85 -6.16 -4.36
CA ALA A 121 57.58 -5.75 -3.77
C ALA A 121 57.16 -6.66 -2.59
N PRO A 122 56.38 -6.18 -1.60
CA PRO A 122 55.85 -7.03 -0.54
C PRO A 122 54.99 -8.15 -1.15
N ALA A 123 55.23 -9.39 -0.74
CA ALA A 123 54.60 -10.58 -1.32
C ALA A 123 53.06 -10.50 -1.21
N ARG A 124 52.38 -10.34 -2.36
CA ARG A 124 50.92 -10.18 -2.44
C ARG A 124 50.21 -11.55 -2.39
N PRO A 125 49.06 -11.66 -1.70
CA PRO A 125 48.25 -12.87 -1.79
C PRO A 125 47.71 -13.03 -3.21
N THR A 126 47.83 -14.23 -3.77
CA THR A 126 47.36 -14.56 -5.12
C THR A 126 46.06 -15.35 -5.01
N HIS A 127 44.99 -14.85 -5.63
CA HIS A 127 43.72 -15.57 -5.67
C HIS A 127 43.86 -16.81 -6.58
N PRO A 128 43.30 -17.99 -6.23
CA PRO A 128 43.48 -19.22 -7.04
C PRO A 128 42.96 -19.07 -8.48
N LEU A 129 41.98 -18.20 -8.69
CA LEU A 129 41.42 -17.87 -10.01
C LEU A 129 42.37 -17.10 -10.91
N GLU A 130 43.38 -16.39 -10.38
CA GLU A 130 44.35 -15.63 -11.20
C GLU A 130 45.18 -16.54 -12.12
N LYS A 131 45.35 -17.82 -11.73
CA LYS A 131 46.10 -18.81 -12.51
C LYS A 131 45.25 -19.51 -13.59
N LEU A 132 43.96 -19.18 -13.67
CA LEU A 132 42.99 -19.87 -14.51
C LEU A 132 42.39 -18.87 -15.52
N PRO A 133 42.70 -19.00 -16.82
CA PRO A 133 42.08 -18.14 -17.82
C PRO A 133 40.56 -18.38 -17.83
N VAL A 134 39.77 -17.31 -17.99
CA VAL A 134 38.30 -17.37 -17.97
C VAL A 134 37.76 -18.34 -19.03
N GLU A 135 38.52 -18.51 -20.10
CA GLU A 135 38.24 -19.42 -21.21
C GLU A 135 38.17 -20.90 -20.81
N GLN A 136 38.84 -21.28 -19.72
CA GLN A 136 38.81 -22.65 -19.20
C GLN A 136 37.65 -22.90 -18.23
N LEU A 137 36.91 -21.87 -17.83
CA LEU A 137 35.87 -21.93 -16.80
C LEU A 137 34.45 -21.91 -17.37
N PHE A 138 34.29 -21.49 -18.62
CA PHE A 138 33.01 -21.51 -19.32
C PHE A 138 32.86 -22.80 -20.15
N ASP A 139 31.66 -23.39 -20.12
CA ASP A 139 31.32 -24.57 -20.92
C ASP A 139 30.37 -24.17 -22.04
N ARG A 140 30.84 -24.23 -23.30
CA ARG A 140 30.03 -23.95 -24.50
C ARG A 140 29.15 -25.12 -24.93
N ARG A 141 29.25 -26.28 -24.27
CA ARG A 141 28.42 -27.43 -24.63
C ARG A 141 26.97 -27.13 -24.29
N VAL A 142 26.13 -27.21 -25.33
CA VAL A 142 24.67 -27.25 -25.18
C VAL A 142 24.36 -28.48 -24.32
N PRO A 143 23.66 -28.33 -23.18
CA PRO A 143 23.32 -29.47 -22.35
C PRO A 143 22.41 -30.42 -23.16
N GLN A 144 22.79 -31.69 -23.26
CA GLN A 144 22.01 -32.69 -24.00
C GLN A 144 20.72 -33.10 -23.25
N SER A 145 20.64 -32.79 -21.96
CA SER A 145 19.47 -33.04 -21.12
C SER A 145 18.70 -31.74 -20.85
N PRO A 146 17.36 -31.78 -20.78
CA PRO A 146 16.54 -30.61 -20.46
C PRO A 146 16.84 -30.07 -19.04
N PRO A 147 16.59 -28.78 -18.78
CA PRO A 147 16.70 -28.18 -17.44
C PRO A 147 15.94 -29.00 -16.39
N LEU A 148 16.63 -29.37 -15.30
CA LEU A 148 16.06 -30.21 -14.25
C LEU A 148 15.42 -29.34 -13.17
N LYS A 149 14.08 -29.28 -13.15
CA LYS A 149 13.34 -28.63 -12.06
C LYS A 149 13.49 -29.47 -10.78
N PRO A 150 13.83 -28.87 -9.62
CA PRO A 150 13.90 -29.62 -8.37
C PRO A 150 12.49 -30.10 -7.93
N PRO A 151 12.38 -31.21 -7.18
CA PRO A 151 11.14 -31.61 -6.53
C PRO A 151 10.65 -30.55 -5.54
N GLU A 152 9.39 -30.63 -5.10
CA GLU A 152 8.90 -29.73 -4.05
C GLU A 152 9.74 -29.83 -2.77
N LEU A 153 9.74 -28.75 -1.96
CA LEU A 153 10.52 -28.68 -0.72
C LEU A 153 10.18 -29.79 0.30
N SER A 154 8.94 -30.28 0.28
CA SER A 154 8.46 -31.40 1.09
C SER A 154 9.12 -32.72 0.73
N ASP A 155 9.39 -32.92 -0.56
CA ASP A 155 9.88 -34.18 -1.12
C ASP A 155 11.40 -34.19 -1.30
N THR A 156 12.02 -33.01 -1.21
CA THR A 156 13.47 -32.86 -1.33
C THR A 156 14.16 -33.17 0.01
N PRO A 157 15.10 -34.14 0.04
CA PRO A 157 15.87 -34.46 1.24
C PRO A 157 16.56 -33.24 1.83
N PHE A 158 16.35 -33.03 3.13
CA PHE A 158 16.89 -31.89 3.87
C PHE A 158 17.85 -32.33 4.98
N THR A 159 19.02 -31.69 5.07
CA THR A 159 19.96 -31.90 6.17
C THR A 159 20.35 -30.58 6.84
N PHE A 160 20.04 -30.43 8.13
CA PHE A 160 20.60 -29.36 8.96
C PHE A 160 21.99 -29.76 9.47
N VAL A 161 23.03 -29.10 8.95
CA VAL A 161 24.45 -29.39 9.20
C VAL A 161 24.93 -28.59 10.41
N GLN A 162 25.07 -29.27 11.54
CA GLN A 162 25.36 -28.65 12.85
C GLN A 162 26.45 -29.37 13.66
N ASP A 163 27.08 -30.39 13.08
CA ASP A 163 28.17 -31.15 13.66
C ASP A 163 29.14 -31.67 12.58
N ARG A 164 30.27 -32.24 13.00
CA ARG A 164 31.29 -32.76 12.08
C ARG A 164 30.79 -33.92 11.21
N LYS A 165 29.86 -34.75 11.71
CA LYS A 165 29.34 -35.92 10.99
C LYS A 165 28.49 -35.46 9.80
N THR A 166 27.57 -34.54 10.05
CA THR A 166 26.72 -33.92 9.03
C THR A 166 27.54 -33.05 8.07
N LEU A 167 28.58 -32.35 8.53
CA LEU A 167 29.51 -31.62 7.66
C LEU A 167 30.28 -32.55 6.73
N ASN A 168 30.80 -33.67 7.22
CA ASN A 168 31.46 -34.67 6.38
C ASN A 168 30.51 -35.36 5.39
N LYS A 169 29.20 -35.40 5.67
CA LYS A 169 28.18 -35.84 4.68
C LYS A 169 28.09 -34.83 3.55
N LEU A 170 27.97 -33.54 3.86
CA LEU A 170 27.94 -32.45 2.89
C LEU A 170 29.21 -32.47 2.00
N VAL A 171 30.41 -32.54 2.58
CA VAL A 171 31.68 -32.55 1.83
C VAL A 171 31.71 -33.68 0.79
N ARG A 172 31.29 -34.90 1.17
CA ARG A 172 31.24 -36.05 0.24
C ARG A 172 30.26 -35.81 -0.92
N LYS A 173 29.15 -35.13 -0.66
CA LYS A 173 28.16 -34.80 -1.68
C LYS A 173 28.68 -33.73 -2.64
N LEU A 174 29.33 -32.69 -2.12
CA LEU A 174 29.97 -31.66 -2.95
C LEU A 174 31.13 -32.20 -3.78
N LYS A 175 31.88 -33.18 -3.28
CA LYS A 175 32.95 -33.83 -4.04
C LYS A 175 32.44 -34.45 -5.35
N ASN A 176 31.25 -35.06 -5.30
CA ASN A 176 30.62 -35.72 -6.45
C ASN A 176 29.75 -34.78 -7.29
N ALA A 177 29.49 -33.55 -6.83
CA ALA A 177 28.70 -32.58 -7.57
C ALA A 177 29.55 -31.91 -8.66
N THR A 178 28.95 -31.71 -9.83
CA THR A 178 29.46 -30.87 -10.93
C THR A 178 29.06 -29.42 -10.73
N GLU A 179 27.91 -29.17 -10.12
CA GLU A 179 27.43 -27.85 -9.74
C GLU A 179 26.65 -27.89 -8.43
N PHE A 180 26.68 -26.79 -7.70
CA PHE A 180 25.86 -26.61 -6.49
C PHE A 180 25.52 -25.14 -6.27
N ALA A 181 24.34 -24.90 -5.73
CA ALA A 181 23.86 -23.57 -5.39
C ALA A 181 24.31 -23.17 -3.99
N VAL A 182 24.63 -21.89 -3.77
CA VAL A 182 25.06 -21.38 -2.46
C VAL A 182 24.40 -20.04 -2.16
N ASN A 183 24.04 -19.84 -0.89
CA ASN A 183 23.68 -18.55 -0.32
C ASN A 183 24.19 -18.47 1.12
N VAL A 184 24.36 -17.25 1.64
CA VAL A 184 24.75 -17.02 3.03
C VAL A 184 23.85 -15.99 3.69
N GLU A 185 23.59 -16.17 4.98
CA GLU A 185 22.86 -15.22 5.80
C GLU A 185 23.81 -14.56 6.79
N TYR A 186 23.62 -13.26 6.99
CA TYR A 186 24.60 -12.41 7.66
C TYR A 186 23.97 -11.51 8.71
N ASN A 187 24.71 -11.20 9.77
CA ASN A 187 24.34 -10.22 10.79
C ASN A 187 25.50 -9.27 11.06
N HIS A 188 25.26 -7.97 10.89
CA HIS A 188 26.23 -6.91 11.21
C HIS A 188 25.84 -6.06 12.41
N PHE A 189 24.62 -6.19 12.96
CA PHE A 189 24.18 -5.27 14.01
C PHE A 189 24.91 -5.55 15.32
N ARG A 190 25.22 -6.83 15.60
CA ARG A 190 25.82 -7.28 16.85
C ARG A 190 27.21 -7.93 16.67
N SER A 191 27.96 -7.39 15.73
CA SER A 191 29.37 -7.71 15.44
C SER A 191 29.97 -6.53 14.68
N PHE A 192 31.26 -6.25 14.89
CA PHE A 192 31.90 -5.08 14.28
C PHE A 192 32.13 -5.26 12.78
N GLN A 193 32.91 -6.30 12.41
CA GLN A 193 33.10 -6.69 11.02
C GLN A 193 31.90 -7.47 10.46
N GLY A 194 31.02 -7.96 11.34
CA GLY A 194 29.86 -8.78 11.04
C GLY A 194 30.12 -10.28 11.04
N LEU A 195 29.04 -11.06 10.98
CA LEU A 195 29.06 -12.52 11.12
C LEU A 195 28.14 -13.20 10.10
N THR A 196 28.69 -14.14 9.34
CA THR A 196 27.90 -15.11 8.58
C THR A 196 27.29 -16.12 9.55
N CYS A 197 25.96 -16.11 9.62
CA CYS A 197 25.15 -16.84 10.59
C CYS A 197 24.56 -18.15 10.05
N LEU A 198 24.44 -18.27 8.72
CA LEU A 198 23.94 -19.46 8.06
C LEU A 198 24.54 -19.55 6.65
N MET A 199 24.68 -20.76 6.11
CA MET A 199 25.04 -21.00 4.72
C MET A 199 24.10 -22.07 4.18
N GLN A 200 23.45 -21.78 3.05
CA GLN A 200 22.56 -22.71 2.37
C GLN A 200 23.27 -23.27 1.16
N ILE A 201 23.13 -24.57 0.95
CA ILE A 201 23.70 -25.26 -0.19
C ILE A 201 22.67 -26.23 -0.75
N SER A 202 22.37 -26.13 -2.04
CA SER A 202 21.54 -27.09 -2.75
C SER A 202 22.34 -27.79 -3.83
N THR A 203 22.23 -29.11 -3.87
CA THR A 203 22.65 -29.91 -5.03
C THR A 203 21.42 -30.17 -5.89
N ARG A 204 21.57 -30.88 -7.02
CA ARG A 204 20.42 -31.31 -7.83
C ARG A 204 19.42 -32.21 -7.10
N THR A 205 19.78 -32.77 -5.95
CA THR A 205 19.00 -33.84 -5.29
C THR A 205 18.67 -33.60 -3.83
N GLU A 206 19.26 -32.60 -3.17
CA GLU A 206 19.13 -32.40 -1.72
C GLU A 206 19.57 -31.00 -1.29
N ASP A 207 18.95 -30.52 -0.21
CA ASP A 207 19.21 -29.22 0.41
C ASP A 207 19.94 -29.35 1.75
N PHE A 208 20.84 -28.43 1.99
CA PHE A 208 21.61 -28.31 3.22
C PHE A 208 21.49 -26.91 3.80
N ILE A 209 21.28 -26.84 5.11
CA ILE A 209 21.44 -25.60 5.88
C ILE A 209 22.58 -25.82 6.87
N VAL A 210 23.64 -25.05 6.74
CA VAL A 210 24.86 -25.15 7.55
C VAL A 210 24.85 -24.09 8.65
N ASP A 211 24.94 -24.53 9.91
CA ASP A 211 25.13 -23.65 11.05
C ASP A 211 26.57 -23.15 11.12
N THR A 212 26.81 -22.01 10.47
CA THR A 212 28.14 -21.42 10.34
C THR A 212 28.68 -20.83 11.64
N LEU A 213 27.82 -20.56 12.63
CA LEU A 213 28.23 -20.09 13.94
C LEU A 213 28.86 -21.23 14.74
N LYS A 214 28.16 -22.36 14.80
CA LYS A 214 28.61 -23.55 15.54
C LYS A 214 29.79 -24.26 14.87
N LEU A 215 29.82 -24.27 13.53
CA LEU A 215 30.84 -24.97 12.75
C LEU A 215 31.98 -24.08 12.25
N ARG A 216 32.00 -22.78 12.60
CA ARG A 216 32.90 -21.75 12.05
C ARG A 216 34.32 -22.22 11.79
N LYS A 217 34.99 -22.77 12.80
CA LYS A 217 36.39 -23.21 12.74
C LYS A 217 36.65 -24.41 11.82
N TYR A 218 35.63 -25.16 11.43
CA TYR A 218 35.76 -26.35 10.60
C TYR A 218 35.40 -26.09 9.12
N LEU A 219 34.65 -25.03 8.82
CA LEU A 219 34.14 -24.79 7.46
C LEU A 219 35.25 -24.51 6.47
N GLY A 220 36.21 -23.66 6.82
CA GLY A 220 37.34 -23.31 5.97
C GLY A 220 38.25 -24.48 5.61
N GLU A 221 38.44 -25.44 6.52
CA GLU A 221 39.21 -26.66 6.27
C GLU A 221 38.43 -27.63 5.37
N ARG A 222 37.10 -27.72 5.56
CA ARG A 222 36.28 -28.79 4.98
C ARG A 222 35.64 -28.45 3.65
N LEU A 223 35.32 -27.18 3.41
CA LEU A 223 34.59 -26.75 2.21
C LEU A 223 35.48 -26.07 1.17
N ARG A 224 36.67 -25.58 1.55
CA ARG A 224 37.58 -24.84 0.65
C ARG A 224 37.81 -25.56 -0.68
N GLU A 225 38.14 -26.86 -0.64
CA GLU A 225 38.43 -27.63 -1.84
C GLU A 225 37.29 -27.57 -2.86
N ALA A 226 36.04 -27.78 -2.42
CA ALA A 226 34.88 -27.75 -3.33
C ALA A 226 34.61 -26.35 -3.92
N PHE A 227 34.88 -25.29 -3.17
CA PHE A 227 34.67 -23.91 -3.61
C PHE A 227 35.79 -23.40 -4.52
N GLN A 228 37.04 -23.86 -4.31
CA GLN A 228 38.20 -23.50 -5.15
C GLN A 228 38.36 -24.41 -6.38
N ASP A 229 37.70 -25.56 -6.42
CA ASP A 229 37.75 -26.48 -7.57
C ASP A 229 37.13 -25.84 -8.82
N PRO A 230 37.92 -25.55 -9.88
CA PRO A 230 37.42 -24.93 -11.10
C PRO A 230 36.55 -25.87 -11.93
N THR A 231 36.58 -27.18 -11.68
CA THR A 231 35.70 -28.15 -12.37
C THR A 231 34.27 -28.13 -11.82
N LYS A 232 34.04 -27.46 -10.69
CA LYS A 232 32.73 -27.36 -10.04
C LYS A 232 32.13 -25.98 -10.21
N LYS A 233 30.92 -25.88 -10.75
CA LYS A 233 30.21 -24.60 -10.87
C LYS A 233 29.54 -24.24 -9.54
N LYS A 234 29.85 -23.06 -9.01
CA LYS A 234 29.11 -22.50 -7.87
C LYS A 234 28.05 -21.56 -8.42
N VAL A 235 26.78 -21.84 -8.15
CA VAL A 235 25.66 -21.00 -8.62
C VAL A 235 25.16 -20.17 -7.45
N MET A 236 25.11 -18.86 -7.60
CA MET A 236 24.69 -17.96 -6.54
C MET A 236 23.96 -16.76 -7.14
N TYR A 237 23.41 -15.89 -6.29
CA TYR A 237 22.66 -14.71 -6.72
C TYR A 237 23.16 -13.46 -5.98
N GLY A 238 23.61 -12.43 -6.71
CA GLY A 238 23.94 -11.12 -6.13
C GLY A 238 25.13 -11.17 -5.16
N THR A 239 26.21 -11.81 -5.58
CA THR A 239 27.25 -12.35 -4.68
C THR A 239 28.30 -11.38 -4.16
N THR A 240 28.30 -10.12 -4.56
CA THR A 240 29.38 -9.17 -4.27
C THR A 240 29.78 -9.14 -2.78
N ARG A 241 28.82 -9.21 -1.86
CA ARG A 241 29.10 -9.25 -0.42
C ARG A 241 29.35 -10.66 0.11
N ASP A 242 28.72 -11.67 -0.48
CA ASP A 242 28.85 -13.07 -0.05
C ASP A 242 30.29 -13.56 -0.20
N ILE A 243 30.96 -13.20 -1.31
CA ILE A 243 32.37 -13.52 -1.53
C ILE A 243 33.22 -12.95 -0.39
N MET A 244 33.02 -11.68 -0.03
CA MET A 244 33.76 -11.04 1.06
C MET A 244 33.54 -11.75 2.39
N TRP A 245 32.30 -12.14 2.69
CA TRP A 245 31.98 -12.81 3.95
C TRP A 245 32.57 -14.23 4.03
N LEU A 246 32.57 -14.97 2.93
CA LEU A 246 33.18 -16.30 2.85
C LEU A 246 34.69 -16.25 3.08
N GLN A 247 35.36 -15.25 2.52
CA GLN A 247 36.78 -15.01 2.73
C GLN A 247 37.07 -14.59 4.17
N ARG A 248 36.36 -13.58 4.70
CA ARG A 248 36.55 -13.06 6.06
C ARG A 248 36.33 -14.13 7.13
N ASP A 249 35.25 -14.91 7.02
CA ASP A 249 34.80 -15.78 8.10
C ASP A 249 35.38 -17.19 8.05
N PHE A 250 35.67 -17.69 6.85
CA PHE A 250 36.06 -19.08 6.64
C PHE A 250 37.31 -19.23 5.76
N GLY A 251 37.86 -18.13 5.23
CA GLY A 251 38.94 -18.18 4.25
C GLY A 251 38.56 -18.97 3.00
N ILE A 252 37.28 -19.01 2.63
CA ILE A 252 36.79 -19.71 1.43
C ILE A 252 36.84 -18.74 0.25
N TYR A 253 37.42 -19.20 -0.85
CA TYR A 253 37.55 -18.46 -2.11
C TYR A 253 36.84 -19.24 -3.19
N ILE A 254 36.13 -18.55 -4.08
CA ILE A 254 35.32 -19.18 -5.12
C ILE A 254 36.06 -19.11 -6.45
N CYS A 255 36.22 -20.26 -7.09
CA CYS A 255 36.58 -20.33 -8.51
C CYS A 255 35.37 -20.82 -9.30
N ASN A 256 35.20 -20.40 -10.55
CA ASN A 256 34.10 -20.89 -11.37
C ASN A 256 32.68 -20.60 -10.81
N LEU A 257 32.41 -19.31 -10.57
CA LEU A 257 31.10 -18.80 -10.15
C LEU A 257 30.20 -18.54 -11.37
N PHE A 258 28.90 -18.79 -11.20
CA PHE A 258 27.85 -18.23 -12.04
C PHE A 258 26.91 -17.39 -11.16
N ASP A 259 26.96 -16.07 -11.33
CA ASP A 259 26.07 -15.16 -10.62
C ASP A 259 24.80 -14.90 -11.45
N ILE A 260 23.67 -15.42 -10.96
CA ILE A 260 22.34 -15.25 -11.54
C ILE A 260 21.96 -13.76 -11.66
N GLY A 261 22.40 -12.92 -10.72
CA GLY A 261 22.18 -11.48 -10.76
C GLY A 261 22.92 -10.81 -11.92
N GLN A 262 24.13 -11.27 -12.25
CA GLN A 262 24.85 -10.79 -13.45
C GLN A 262 24.20 -11.30 -14.73
N ALA A 263 23.81 -12.59 -14.77
CA ALA A 263 23.07 -13.15 -15.89
C ALA A 263 21.78 -12.35 -16.19
N SER A 264 21.04 -11.96 -15.15
CA SER A 264 19.82 -11.16 -15.30
C SER A 264 20.06 -9.78 -15.88
N ARG A 265 21.18 -9.12 -15.53
CA ARG A 265 21.55 -7.79 -16.06
C ARG A 265 21.98 -7.88 -17.51
N ILE A 266 22.79 -8.87 -17.86
CA ILE A 266 23.28 -9.09 -19.23
C ILE A 266 22.12 -9.45 -20.18
N LEU A 267 21.15 -10.24 -19.71
CA LEU A 267 19.90 -10.52 -20.43
C LEU A 267 18.89 -9.35 -20.44
N GLN A 268 19.24 -8.20 -19.85
CA GLN A 268 18.39 -7.00 -19.78
C GLN A 268 16.95 -7.29 -19.28
N MET A 269 16.82 -8.16 -18.28
CA MET A 269 15.51 -8.50 -17.73
C MET A 269 14.89 -7.30 -17.00
N GLY A 270 13.57 -7.13 -17.09
CA GLY A 270 12.86 -5.96 -16.54
C GLY A 270 13.02 -5.76 -15.03
N HIS A 271 13.33 -6.82 -14.28
CA HIS A 271 13.73 -6.76 -12.88
C HIS A 271 14.84 -7.77 -12.58
N VAL A 272 15.71 -7.45 -11.62
CA VAL A 272 16.87 -8.27 -11.24
C VAL A 272 16.75 -8.92 -9.86
N SER A 273 15.60 -8.83 -9.19
CA SER A 273 15.40 -9.37 -7.84
C SER A 273 15.26 -10.90 -7.84
N LEU A 274 15.78 -11.60 -6.83
CA LEU A 274 15.61 -13.06 -6.74
C LEU A 274 14.13 -13.45 -6.64
N GLU A 275 13.30 -12.64 -6.00
CA GLU A 275 11.84 -12.81 -5.95
C GLU A 275 11.24 -12.82 -7.36
N TYR A 276 11.62 -11.86 -8.20
CA TYR A 276 11.18 -11.80 -9.58
C TYR A 276 11.63 -13.03 -10.36
N LEU A 277 12.90 -13.44 -10.22
CA LEU A 277 13.43 -14.60 -10.95
C LEU A 277 12.78 -15.92 -10.52
N LEU A 278 12.49 -16.09 -9.23
CA LEU A 278 11.75 -17.24 -8.71
C LEU A 278 10.31 -17.29 -9.25
N LEU A 279 9.64 -16.14 -9.32
CA LEU A 279 8.30 -16.06 -9.89
C LEU A 279 8.33 -16.34 -11.40
N SER A 280 9.21 -15.66 -12.15
CA SER A 280 9.28 -15.74 -13.61
C SER A 280 9.71 -17.11 -14.12
N PHE A 281 10.68 -17.77 -13.48
CA PHE A 281 11.20 -19.05 -13.96
C PHE A 281 10.56 -20.26 -13.27
N CYS A 282 10.11 -20.13 -12.02
CA CYS A 282 9.65 -21.28 -11.23
C CYS A 282 8.16 -21.22 -10.85
N GLY A 283 7.49 -20.07 -11.03
CA GLY A 283 6.13 -19.84 -10.53
C GLY A 283 6.05 -19.71 -9.00
N VAL A 284 7.16 -19.44 -8.33
CA VAL A 284 7.27 -19.44 -6.86
C VAL A 284 7.22 -18.03 -6.31
N ILE A 285 6.27 -17.77 -5.39
CA ILE A 285 6.13 -16.47 -4.72
C ILE A 285 7.02 -16.44 -3.46
N ALA A 286 8.11 -15.68 -3.51
CA ALA A 286 9.04 -15.55 -2.39
C ALA A 286 8.45 -14.68 -1.25
N LYS A 287 8.48 -15.18 -0.01
CA LYS A 287 7.94 -14.44 1.16
C LYS A 287 8.97 -13.48 1.76
N LYS A 288 8.78 -12.16 1.59
CA LYS A 288 9.69 -11.08 2.09
C LYS A 288 9.93 -11.02 3.61
N ARG A 289 9.17 -11.73 4.44
CA ARG A 289 9.21 -11.58 5.91
C ARG A 289 10.53 -12.02 6.56
N CYS A 290 11.37 -12.82 5.90
CA CYS A 290 12.59 -13.39 6.47
C CYS A 290 13.87 -12.54 6.28
N GLN A 291 13.90 -11.57 5.35
CA GLN A 291 15.13 -10.80 5.02
C GLN A 291 15.64 -9.92 6.17
N ARG A 292 14.75 -9.45 7.07
CA ARG A 292 15.11 -8.60 8.22
C ARG A 292 15.23 -9.38 9.54
N ALA A 293 15.25 -10.71 9.48
CA ALA A 293 15.31 -11.55 10.67
C ALA A 293 16.71 -11.55 11.31
N ASP A 294 16.78 -11.81 12.61
CA ASP A 294 18.05 -12.03 13.30
C ASP A 294 18.49 -13.51 13.14
N TRP A 295 19.31 -13.78 12.13
CA TRP A 295 19.80 -15.12 11.80
C TRP A 295 20.72 -15.77 12.86
N ARG A 296 21.05 -15.04 13.94
CA ARG A 296 21.75 -15.59 15.12
C ARG A 296 20.86 -16.46 15.99
N GLN A 297 19.53 -16.36 15.84
CA GLN A 297 18.57 -17.10 16.64
C GLN A 297 18.79 -18.62 16.55
N ARG A 298 18.84 -19.31 17.71
CA ARG A 298 18.89 -20.77 17.83
C ARG A 298 17.94 -21.27 18.95
N PRO A 299 17.23 -22.40 18.76
CA PRO A 299 17.11 -23.17 17.52
C PRO A 299 16.47 -22.33 16.41
N LEU A 300 16.78 -22.67 15.15
CA LEU A 300 16.25 -21.96 13.98
C LEU A 300 14.76 -22.32 13.82
N PRO A 301 13.82 -21.35 13.86
CA PRO A 301 12.40 -21.64 13.71
C PRO A 301 12.08 -22.21 12.33
N ASP A 302 11.09 -23.11 12.23
CA ASP A 302 10.71 -23.80 10.98
C ASP A 302 10.43 -22.83 9.82
N ARG A 303 9.81 -21.69 10.12
CA ARG A 303 9.59 -20.63 9.12
C ARG A 303 10.89 -20.08 8.52
N MET A 304 11.93 -19.90 9.34
CA MET A 304 13.24 -19.42 8.89
C MET A 304 14.00 -20.52 8.17
N THR A 305 13.85 -21.77 8.60
CA THR A 305 14.37 -22.95 7.90
C THR A 305 13.79 -23.05 6.49
N LYS A 306 12.47 -22.92 6.33
CA LYS A 306 11.81 -22.93 5.01
C LYS A 306 12.29 -21.78 4.13
N CYS A 307 12.27 -20.55 4.65
CA CYS A 307 12.79 -19.37 3.94
C CYS A 307 14.23 -19.57 3.48
N ALA A 308 15.11 -20.09 4.33
CA ALA A 308 16.51 -20.33 3.98
C ALA A 308 16.67 -21.37 2.86
N ARG A 309 15.90 -22.48 2.89
CA ARG A 309 15.94 -23.50 1.84
C ARG A 309 15.55 -22.92 0.48
N GLU A 310 14.43 -22.20 0.43
CA GLU A 310 13.86 -21.62 -0.80
C GLU A 310 14.86 -20.78 -1.60
N VAL A 311 15.81 -20.10 -0.92
CA VAL A 311 16.79 -19.21 -1.57
C VAL A 311 17.76 -19.97 -2.48
N THR A 312 18.11 -21.22 -2.18
CA THR A 312 19.09 -22.01 -2.97
C THR A 312 18.44 -23.13 -3.77
N HIS A 313 17.30 -23.63 -3.30
CA HIS A 313 16.61 -24.80 -3.82
C HIS A 313 16.35 -24.72 -5.34
N TYR A 314 15.94 -23.56 -5.85
CA TYR A 314 15.61 -23.36 -7.25
C TYR A 314 16.76 -22.80 -8.12
N LEU A 315 17.88 -22.38 -7.53
CA LEU A 315 18.91 -21.65 -8.26
C LEU A 315 19.57 -22.47 -9.37
N LEU A 316 19.74 -23.78 -9.18
CA LEU A 316 20.32 -24.64 -10.21
C LEU A 316 19.42 -24.77 -11.44
N TYR A 317 18.10 -24.76 -11.25
CA TYR A 317 17.13 -24.76 -12.35
C TYR A 317 17.12 -23.41 -13.09
N ILE A 318 17.16 -22.30 -12.34
CA ILE A 318 17.28 -20.96 -12.92
C ILE A 318 18.59 -20.84 -13.72
N TYR A 319 19.69 -21.37 -13.18
CA TYR A 319 20.97 -21.43 -13.88
C TYR A 319 20.86 -22.14 -15.24
N ASP A 320 20.21 -23.31 -15.31
CA ASP A 320 20.04 -24.03 -16.58
C ASP A 320 19.26 -23.19 -17.61
N LEU A 321 18.15 -22.59 -17.17
CA LEU A 321 17.29 -21.78 -18.04
C LEU A 321 17.99 -20.51 -18.54
N MET A 322 18.68 -19.79 -17.63
CA MET A 322 19.41 -18.58 -18.00
C MET A 322 20.60 -18.90 -18.89
N ARG A 323 21.31 -20.01 -18.63
CA ARG A 323 22.40 -20.46 -19.50
C ARG A 323 21.89 -20.76 -20.92
N LEU A 324 20.79 -21.50 -21.06
CA LEU A 324 20.19 -21.76 -22.38
C LEU A 324 19.78 -20.48 -23.08
N ARG A 325 19.18 -19.54 -22.35
CA ARG A 325 18.76 -18.25 -22.89
C ARG A 325 19.95 -17.41 -23.36
N LEU A 326 20.98 -17.28 -22.54
CA LEU A 326 22.23 -16.59 -22.88
C LEU A 326 22.87 -17.19 -24.15
N MET A 327 22.88 -18.52 -24.27
CA MET A 327 23.42 -19.19 -25.46
C MET A 327 22.58 -18.90 -26.72
N ASN A 328 21.25 -18.88 -26.60
CA ASN A 328 20.35 -18.61 -27.73
C ASN A 328 20.38 -17.15 -28.18
N GLU A 329 20.59 -16.21 -27.25
CA GLU A 329 20.66 -14.77 -27.52
C GLU A 329 22.08 -14.30 -27.86
N SER A 330 23.09 -15.18 -27.74
CA SER A 330 24.47 -14.87 -28.16
C SER A 330 24.57 -14.79 -29.68
N SER A 331 25.34 -13.82 -30.18
CA SER A 331 25.67 -13.67 -31.60
C SER A 331 27.15 -13.99 -31.85
N GLY A 332 27.55 -14.14 -33.12
CA GLY A 332 28.94 -14.48 -33.48
C GLY A 332 30.00 -13.51 -32.93
N GLU A 333 29.63 -12.25 -32.67
CA GLU A 333 30.51 -11.22 -32.11
C GLU A 333 30.23 -10.93 -30.62
N ASN A 334 29.10 -11.38 -30.06
CA ASN A 334 28.67 -11.11 -28.69
C ASN A 334 28.25 -12.39 -27.94
N ASP A 335 29.21 -13.00 -27.24
CA ASP A 335 28.99 -14.19 -26.39
C ASP A 335 28.54 -13.75 -24.98
N LEU A 336 27.22 -13.69 -24.80
CA LEU A 336 26.60 -13.23 -23.55
C LEU A 336 26.94 -14.17 -22.38
N LEU A 337 27.12 -15.47 -22.64
CA LEU A 337 27.47 -16.44 -21.60
C LEU A 337 28.90 -16.21 -21.10
N LEU A 338 29.83 -15.92 -22.01
CA LEU A 338 31.19 -15.50 -21.66
C LEU A 338 31.19 -14.22 -20.84
N GLU A 339 30.36 -13.24 -21.20
CA GLU A 339 30.27 -11.98 -20.47
C GLU A 339 29.82 -12.19 -19.01
N VAL A 340 28.80 -13.04 -18.79
CA VAL A 340 28.37 -13.41 -17.42
C VAL A 340 29.52 -14.06 -16.63
N CYS A 341 30.31 -14.92 -17.28
CA CYS A 341 31.45 -15.57 -16.65
C CYS A 341 32.56 -14.57 -16.30
N LYS A 342 32.84 -13.59 -17.17
CA LYS A 342 33.81 -12.51 -16.89
C LYS A 342 33.36 -11.67 -15.68
N CYS A 343 32.14 -11.15 -15.69
CA CYS A 343 31.62 -10.39 -14.56
C CYS A 343 31.59 -11.21 -13.26
N SER A 344 31.23 -12.51 -13.34
CA SER A 344 31.25 -13.40 -12.16
C SER A 344 32.68 -13.64 -11.64
N ASN A 345 33.67 -13.76 -12.54
CA ASN A 345 35.06 -13.91 -12.17
C ASN A 345 35.65 -12.64 -11.56
N GLU A 346 35.32 -11.46 -12.08
CA GLU A 346 35.72 -10.19 -11.50
C GLU A 346 35.26 -10.06 -10.04
N ILE A 347 34.02 -10.48 -9.75
CA ILE A 347 33.50 -10.52 -8.37
C ILE A 347 34.32 -11.50 -7.51
N CYS A 348 34.69 -12.67 -8.04
CA CYS A 348 35.48 -13.65 -7.30
C CYS A 348 36.92 -13.20 -7.02
N LEU A 349 37.52 -12.43 -7.93
CA LEU A 349 38.89 -11.93 -7.81
C LEU A 349 39.05 -10.86 -6.72
N GLN A 350 37.95 -10.25 -6.26
CA GLN A 350 37.99 -9.31 -5.15
C GLN A 350 38.48 -10.01 -3.88
N LEU A 351 39.36 -9.33 -3.14
CA LEU A 351 39.86 -9.78 -1.86
C LEU A 351 39.27 -8.94 -0.73
N TYR A 352 38.83 -9.60 0.34
CA TYR A 352 38.32 -8.92 1.52
C TYR A 352 39.43 -8.11 2.20
N GLU A 353 39.23 -6.80 2.24
CA GLU A 353 40.08 -5.88 2.99
C GLU A 353 39.31 -5.30 4.17
N LYS A 354 40.03 -5.08 5.28
CA LYS A 354 39.51 -4.23 6.35
C LYS A 354 39.69 -2.79 5.92
N GLU A 355 38.67 -1.98 6.14
CA GLU A 355 38.75 -0.53 6.00
C GLU A 355 39.14 0.08 7.36
N PRO A 356 40.42 0.40 7.61
CA PRO A 356 40.79 1.11 8.82
C PRO A 356 40.25 2.55 8.74
N PRO A 357 39.75 3.12 9.86
CA PRO A 357 39.39 4.51 9.90
C PRO A 357 40.65 5.34 9.69
N THR A 358 40.55 6.31 8.79
CA THR A 358 41.52 7.40 8.64
C THR A 358 41.17 8.53 9.60
N ASP A 359 42.11 9.46 9.79
CA ASP A 359 41.87 10.67 10.58
C ASP A 359 40.71 11.51 10.03
N LYS A 360 40.30 11.30 8.78
CA LYS A 360 39.18 11.99 8.12
C LYS A 360 37.93 11.12 7.95
N SER A 361 37.93 9.86 8.37
CA SER A 361 36.80 8.95 8.14
C SER A 361 35.50 9.39 8.79
N TYR A 362 35.57 10.23 9.84
CA TYR A 362 34.38 10.84 10.44
C TYR A 362 33.64 11.78 9.47
N LEU A 363 34.33 12.37 8.48
CA LEU A 363 33.77 13.31 7.50
C LEU A 363 32.78 12.65 6.53
N HIS A 364 32.91 11.34 6.31
CA HIS A 364 32.04 10.58 5.40
C HIS A 364 30.79 10.03 6.09
N ILE A 365 30.55 10.36 7.36
CA ILE A 365 29.32 9.93 8.03
C ILE A 365 28.12 10.66 7.44
N HIS A 366 27.17 9.87 6.95
CA HIS A 366 25.91 10.35 6.39
C HIS A 366 25.23 11.33 7.34
N GLY A 367 24.85 12.49 6.80
CA GLY A 367 24.23 13.59 7.55
C GLY A 367 25.21 14.58 8.15
N LEU A 368 26.53 14.34 8.20
CA LEU A 368 27.46 15.31 8.82
C LEU A 368 27.48 16.65 8.07
N LYS A 369 27.64 16.62 6.75
CA LYS A 369 27.73 17.81 5.89
C LYS A 369 26.48 18.70 5.98
N ASP A 370 25.30 18.10 6.14
CA ASP A 370 24.01 18.81 6.21
C ASP A 370 23.82 19.63 7.49
N ASN A 371 24.66 19.40 8.52
CA ASN A 371 24.46 19.90 9.87
C ASN A 371 25.37 21.08 10.27
N GLU A 372 26.25 21.55 9.37
CA GLU A 372 27.10 22.76 9.56
C GLU A 372 27.74 22.88 10.96
N LEU A 373 28.40 21.81 11.41
CA LEU A 373 28.99 21.79 12.74
C LEU A 373 30.10 22.83 12.87
N SER A 374 30.05 23.65 13.95
CA SER A 374 31.17 24.50 14.35
C SER A 374 32.41 23.68 14.68
N ALA A 375 33.61 24.29 14.69
CA ALA A 375 34.87 23.62 15.03
C ALA A 375 34.79 22.85 16.37
N ARG A 376 34.16 23.44 17.40
CA ARG A 376 33.91 22.76 18.69
C ARG A 376 33.00 21.55 18.58
N GLN A 377 31.91 21.65 17.83
CA GLN A 377 30.98 20.54 17.63
C GLN A 377 31.61 19.44 16.77
N LEU A 378 32.39 19.82 15.76
CA LEU A 378 33.12 18.90 14.89
C LEU A 378 34.22 18.16 15.65
N ALA A 379 34.94 18.85 16.55
CA ALA A 379 35.91 18.23 17.43
C ALA A 379 35.27 17.18 18.34
N VAL A 380 34.11 17.50 18.95
CA VAL A 380 33.34 16.55 19.77
C VAL A 380 32.85 15.38 18.92
N PHE A 381 32.35 15.64 17.71
CA PHE A 381 31.92 14.60 16.79
C PHE A 381 33.07 13.65 16.43
N ALA A 382 34.23 14.18 16.07
CA ALA A 382 35.42 13.40 15.72
C ALA A 382 35.94 12.58 16.91
N GLY A 383 36.02 13.18 18.10
CA GLY A 383 36.44 12.48 19.32
C GLY A 383 35.50 11.34 19.71
N LEU A 384 34.18 11.57 19.61
CA LEU A 384 33.18 10.53 19.89
C LEU A 384 33.11 9.48 18.79
N TYR A 385 33.35 9.84 17.53
CA TYR A 385 33.47 8.91 16.42
C TYR A 385 34.63 7.93 16.66
N GLN A 386 35.81 8.45 17.01
CA GLN A 386 37.00 7.65 17.28
C GLN A 386 36.80 6.73 18.49
N TRP A 387 36.20 7.27 19.56
CA TRP A 387 35.83 6.48 20.74
C TRP A 387 34.87 5.35 20.39
N ARG A 388 33.82 5.65 19.63
CA ARG A 388 32.80 4.69 19.21
C ARG A 388 33.44 3.56 18.40
N ASP A 389 34.28 3.89 17.42
CA ASP A 389 34.98 2.89 16.61
C ASP A 389 35.89 2.00 17.49
N SER A 390 36.68 2.61 18.37
CA SER A 390 37.56 1.87 19.29
C SER A 390 36.78 0.89 20.17
N VAL A 391 35.68 1.34 20.78
CA VAL A 391 34.85 0.50 21.64
C VAL A 391 34.12 -0.58 20.83
N ALA A 392 33.60 -0.23 19.65
CA ALA A 392 32.95 -1.17 18.74
C ALA A 392 33.89 -2.33 18.35
N ARG A 393 35.17 -2.03 18.10
CA ARG A 393 36.21 -3.04 17.84
C ARG A 393 36.50 -3.93 19.05
N ILE A 394 36.71 -3.32 20.22
CA ILE A 394 37.05 -4.04 21.47
C ILE A 394 35.91 -4.97 21.88
N GLU A 395 34.68 -4.49 21.81
CA GLU A 395 33.50 -5.24 22.24
C GLU A 395 32.96 -6.17 21.15
N ASP A 396 33.50 -6.13 19.93
CA ASP A 396 32.96 -6.77 18.73
C ASP A 396 31.45 -6.50 18.55
N GLU A 397 31.10 -5.23 18.46
CA GLU A 397 29.74 -4.74 18.25
C GLU A 397 29.73 -3.72 17.11
N SER A 398 28.58 -3.51 16.46
CA SER A 398 28.51 -2.48 15.43
C SER A 398 28.58 -1.09 16.02
N THR A 399 29.10 -0.13 15.24
CA THR A 399 29.07 1.28 15.62
C THR A 399 27.65 1.78 15.89
N ALA A 400 26.65 1.26 15.16
CA ALA A 400 25.24 1.57 15.37
C ALA A 400 24.68 1.03 16.70
N TYR A 401 25.16 -0.13 17.17
CA TYR A 401 24.79 -0.67 18.48
C TYR A 401 25.42 0.14 19.62
N ILE A 402 26.70 0.51 19.47
CA ILE A 402 27.43 1.31 20.47
C ILE A 402 26.84 2.73 20.58
N LEU A 403 26.79 3.46 19.47
CA LEU A 403 26.29 4.83 19.41
C LEU A 403 25.81 5.19 17.99
N PRO A 404 24.48 5.19 17.75
CA PRO A 404 23.90 5.52 16.44
C PRO A 404 24.34 6.90 15.91
N ASN A 405 24.48 7.05 14.59
CA ASN A 405 24.90 8.31 13.96
C ASN A 405 24.05 9.52 14.38
N LYS A 406 22.72 9.34 14.46
CA LYS A 406 21.80 10.39 14.91
C LYS A 406 22.12 10.88 16.32
N THR A 407 22.33 9.94 17.25
CA THR A 407 22.68 10.26 18.64
C THR A 407 24.08 10.85 18.75
N LEU A 408 25.04 10.36 17.96
CA LEU A 408 26.39 10.94 17.87
C LEU A 408 26.34 12.43 17.45
N LEU A 409 25.58 12.75 16.40
CA LEU A 409 25.36 14.12 15.94
C LEU A 409 24.66 14.99 16.99
N GLU A 410 23.66 14.44 17.69
CA GLU A 410 22.93 15.16 18.73
C GLU A 410 23.84 15.51 19.94
N ILE A 411 24.67 14.56 20.38
CA ILE A 411 25.66 14.82 21.44
C ILE A 411 26.67 15.87 20.97
N ALA A 412 27.15 15.79 19.73
CA ALA A 412 28.09 16.76 19.17
C ALA A 412 27.50 18.17 19.12
N LYS A 413 26.22 18.31 18.72
CA LYS A 413 25.52 19.60 18.68
C LYS A 413 25.34 20.22 20.08
N GLN A 414 24.94 19.40 21.05
CA GLN A 414 24.55 19.85 22.38
C GLN A 414 25.71 20.00 23.37
N ILE A 415 26.88 19.41 23.06
CA ILE A 415 28.12 19.42 23.85
C ILE A 415 27.85 19.19 25.36
N PRO A 416 27.28 18.04 25.76
CA PRO A 416 26.94 17.80 27.16
C PRO A 416 28.16 17.47 28.03
N VAL A 417 28.77 18.49 28.64
CA VAL A 417 29.97 18.36 29.50
C VAL A 417 29.72 17.84 30.93
N THR A 418 28.46 17.54 31.28
CA THR A 418 28.07 16.98 32.60
C THR A 418 27.15 15.78 32.43
N ALA A 419 27.21 14.84 33.38
CA ALA A 419 26.40 13.62 33.35
C ALA A 419 24.89 13.91 33.32
N ARG A 420 24.44 14.95 34.03
CA ARG A 420 23.04 15.38 34.01
C ARG A 420 22.61 15.90 32.65
N ARG A 421 23.45 16.71 31.98
CA ARG A 421 23.16 17.23 30.63
C ARG A 421 23.20 16.10 29.59
N PHE A 422 24.18 15.21 29.70
CA PHE A 422 24.31 14.04 28.82
C PHE A 422 23.07 13.14 28.86
N LYS A 423 22.59 12.78 30.05
CA LYS A 423 21.37 11.96 30.23
C LYS A 423 20.08 12.64 29.76
N ARG A 424 20.06 13.97 29.63
CA ARG A 424 18.93 14.70 29.05
C ARG A 424 19.01 14.73 27.52
N THR A 425 20.23 14.83 26.98
CA THR A 425 20.48 14.83 25.53
C THR A 425 20.28 13.44 24.92
N VAL A 426 20.64 12.38 25.63
CA VAL A 426 20.48 10.99 25.14
C VAL A 426 19.27 10.37 25.84
N GLU A 427 18.19 10.08 25.10
CA GLU A 427 17.05 9.32 25.64
C GLU A 427 17.55 8.04 26.33
N ALA A 428 16.97 7.69 27.49
CA ALA A 428 17.42 6.63 28.42
C ALA A 428 17.39 5.17 27.88
N LYS A 429 17.44 4.97 26.57
CA LYS A 429 17.27 3.68 25.89
C LYS A 429 18.59 2.98 25.53
N ASN A 430 19.74 3.67 25.54
CA ASN A 430 21.04 3.05 25.26
C ASN A 430 21.79 2.68 26.54
N LYS A 431 21.50 1.48 27.07
CA LYS A 431 22.13 0.92 28.28
C LYS A 431 23.66 0.78 28.17
N PHE A 432 24.22 0.72 26.97
CA PHE A 432 25.66 0.61 26.77
C PHE A 432 26.36 1.93 27.14
N LEU A 433 25.80 3.07 26.73
CA LEU A 433 26.34 4.40 27.05
C LEU A 433 26.31 4.72 28.55
N ASP A 434 25.33 4.20 29.29
CA ASP A 434 25.25 4.40 30.75
C ASP A 434 26.49 3.86 31.49
N HIS A 435 27.05 2.73 31.03
CA HIS A 435 28.23 2.12 31.65
C HIS A 435 29.53 2.88 31.30
N HIS A 436 29.55 3.61 30.18
CA HIS A 436 30.73 4.37 29.71
C HIS A 436 30.59 5.88 29.87
N LEU A 437 29.54 6.35 30.55
CA LEU A 437 29.17 7.76 30.67
C LEU A 437 30.33 8.66 31.12
N GLY A 438 31.07 8.24 32.16
CA GLY A 438 32.20 9.02 32.69
C GLY A 438 33.30 9.22 31.65
N HIS A 439 33.64 8.18 30.88
CA HIS A 439 34.65 8.25 29.85
C HIS A 439 34.21 9.13 28.67
N VAL A 440 32.97 8.96 28.22
CA VAL A 440 32.38 9.77 27.14
C VAL A 440 32.39 11.27 27.47
N ILE A 441 32.04 11.64 28.72
CA ILE A 441 32.07 13.04 29.15
C ILE A 441 33.49 13.61 29.13
N THR A 442 34.49 12.83 29.55
CA THR A 442 35.90 13.24 29.49
C THR A 442 36.33 13.50 28.04
N ILE A 443 35.92 12.64 27.11
CA ILE A 443 36.21 12.82 25.68
C ILE A 443 35.59 14.11 25.15
N ILE A 444 34.33 14.40 25.52
CA ILE A 444 33.67 15.66 25.13
C ILE A 444 34.47 16.87 25.66
N ARG A 445 34.92 16.84 26.92
CA ARG A 445 35.69 17.96 27.50
C ARG A 445 37.03 18.15 26.79
N ASN A 446 37.76 17.07 26.54
CA ASN A 446 39.05 17.12 25.85
C ASN A 446 38.89 17.58 24.39
N ALA A 447 37.85 17.13 23.70
CA ALA A 447 37.55 17.56 22.34
C ALA A 447 37.21 19.05 22.25
N VAL A 448 36.46 19.58 23.21
CA VAL A 448 36.17 21.02 23.30
C VAL A 448 37.44 21.84 23.55
N ALA A 449 38.36 21.34 24.37
CA ALA A 449 39.64 22.01 24.63
C ALA A 449 40.57 22.03 23.40
N ASN A 450 40.42 21.08 22.48
CA ASN A 450 41.20 20.96 21.25
C ASN A 450 40.43 21.44 20.01
N SER A 451 39.46 22.35 20.14
CA SER A 451 38.59 22.74 19.03
C SER A 451 39.31 23.45 17.89
N ASP A 452 40.40 24.15 18.19
CA ASP A 452 41.10 25.04 17.26
C ASP A 452 41.70 24.26 16.07
N SER A 453 42.07 22.98 16.27
CA SER A 453 42.54 22.12 15.17
C SER A 453 41.48 21.76 14.14
N PHE A 454 40.20 22.10 14.38
CA PHE A 454 39.07 21.78 13.51
C PHE A 454 38.49 23.00 12.77
N GLU A 455 39.02 24.21 12.97
CA GLU A 455 38.52 25.44 12.32
C GLU A 455 38.61 25.35 10.80
N ASN A 456 39.80 25.10 10.25
CA ASN A 456 40.00 24.99 8.80
C ASN A 456 39.11 23.91 8.16
N ILE A 457 38.88 22.79 8.86
CA ILE A 457 38.04 21.70 8.34
C ILE A 457 36.56 22.10 8.37
N ALA A 458 36.10 22.76 9.43
CA ALA A 458 34.73 23.25 9.52
C ALA A 458 34.42 24.32 8.46
N GLU A 459 35.37 25.21 8.18
CA GLU A 459 35.26 26.19 7.09
C GLU A 459 35.24 25.54 5.72
N GLN A 460 36.12 24.57 5.48
CA GLN A 460 36.16 23.83 4.21
C GLN A 460 34.83 23.12 3.95
N LEU A 461 34.24 22.44 4.94
CA LEU A 461 32.95 21.76 4.78
C LEU A 461 31.80 22.72 4.46
N LYS A 462 31.82 23.93 5.03
CA LYS A 462 30.84 24.97 4.70
C LYS A 462 31.00 25.44 3.26
N LYS A 463 32.24 25.63 2.81
CA LYS A 463 32.54 26.04 1.44
C LYS A 463 32.14 24.96 0.41
N GLU A 464 32.49 23.70 0.66
CA GLU A 464 32.10 22.58 -0.21
C GLU A 464 30.57 22.46 -0.32
N ARG A 465 29.82 22.65 0.78
CA ARG A 465 28.35 22.67 0.75
C ARG A 465 27.82 23.81 -0.12
N LEU A 466 28.42 24.99 -0.02
CA LEU A 466 28.02 26.16 -0.82
C LEU A 466 28.28 25.90 -2.31
N GLU A 467 29.42 25.31 -2.66
CA GLU A 467 29.76 24.93 -4.04
C GLU A 467 28.83 23.83 -4.58
N GLU A 468 28.50 22.79 -3.79
CA GLU A 468 27.54 21.74 -4.17
C GLU A 468 26.14 22.31 -4.45
N LEU A 469 25.70 23.31 -3.67
CA LEU A 469 24.44 24.03 -3.90
C LEU A 469 24.48 24.88 -5.19
N MET A 470 25.60 25.52 -5.51
CA MET A 470 25.76 26.31 -6.74
C MET A 470 25.84 25.45 -8.00
N VAL A 471 26.44 24.26 -7.93
CA VAL A 471 26.50 23.29 -9.05
C VAL A 471 25.13 22.67 -9.34
N ALA A 472 24.29 22.49 -8.31
CA ALA A 472 22.92 22.04 -8.48
C ALA A 472 22.07 23.06 -9.28
N ASP A 473 22.25 24.36 -9.04
CA ASP A 473 21.59 25.44 -9.79
C ASP A 473 22.06 25.56 -11.25
N THR A 474 23.30 25.17 -11.56
CA THR A 474 23.84 25.29 -12.93
C THR A 474 23.43 24.12 -13.82
N LYS A 475 23.10 22.95 -13.24
CA LYS A 475 22.60 21.79 -13.99
C LYS A 475 21.12 21.89 -14.36
N SER A 476 20.33 22.71 -13.66
CA SER A 476 18.94 22.98 -14.04
C SER A 476 18.78 24.00 -15.18
N SER A 477 19.86 24.66 -15.61
CA SER A 477 19.83 25.71 -16.63
C SER A 477 20.39 25.31 -18.01
N SER A 478 20.78 24.04 -18.23
CA SER A 478 21.51 23.63 -19.44
C SER A 478 20.84 22.56 -20.31
N GLU A 479 19.56 22.23 -20.11
CA GLU A 479 18.84 21.27 -20.99
C GLU A 479 17.84 21.95 -21.97
N ASP A 480 17.68 23.27 -21.91
CA ASP A 480 16.80 24.02 -22.82
C ASP A 480 17.59 24.86 -23.83
N THR A 481 18.31 24.24 -24.76
CA THR A 481 18.65 24.93 -26.03
C THR A 481 19.05 23.94 -27.11
N GLU A 482 18.08 23.43 -27.86
CA GLU A 482 18.32 23.11 -29.26
C GLU A 482 17.04 23.18 -30.11
N THR A 483 17.15 23.95 -31.20
CA THR A 483 16.30 23.96 -32.41
C THR A 483 14.89 24.55 -32.31
N ILE A 484 14.71 25.75 -32.88
CA ILE A 484 13.80 25.99 -34.02
C ILE A 484 14.37 27.17 -34.83
N THR A 485 14.58 26.88 -36.10
CA THR A 485 15.07 27.72 -37.18
C THR A 485 14.03 28.77 -37.62
N ALA A 486 14.53 29.94 -38.01
CA ALA A 486 13.79 31.04 -38.59
C ALA A 486 13.16 30.72 -39.96
N VAL A 487 11.95 31.23 -40.20
CA VAL A 487 11.42 31.63 -41.51
C VAL A 487 10.49 32.84 -41.31
N ASP A 488 10.92 33.99 -41.83
CA ASP A 488 10.22 35.08 -42.58
C ASP A 488 8.67 35.01 -42.70
N ALA A 489 7.87 36.06 -42.85
CA ALA A 489 7.98 37.53 -42.87
C ALA A 489 6.52 38.09 -43.02
N ASP A 490 6.38 39.42 -42.93
CA ASP A 490 5.26 40.28 -43.39
C ASP A 490 3.96 40.38 -42.56
N ASN A 491 3.80 41.51 -41.84
CA ASN A 491 3.23 42.73 -42.42
C ASN A 491 3.11 43.89 -41.40
N ASN A 492 3.68 45.05 -41.80
CA ASN A 492 3.24 46.45 -41.70
C ASN A 492 1.95 46.78 -40.88
N GLU A 493 1.81 47.92 -40.19
CA GLU A 493 2.37 49.25 -40.45
C GLU A 493 2.20 50.18 -39.24
N SER A 494 3.07 51.19 -39.23
CA SER A 494 3.28 52.31 -38.32
C SER A 494 2.27 53.46 -38.42
N ASN A 495 2.05 54.19 -37.31
CA ASN A 495 2.17 55.66 -37.16
C ASN A 495 1.36 56.16 -35.95
N SER A 496 1.64 57.24 -35.22
CA SER A 496 2.80 58.11 -34.97
C SER A 496 2.29 59.33 -34.19
N HIS A 497 3.14 59.92 -33.33
CA HIS A 497 3.14 61.33 -32.86
C HIS A 497 2.09 61.79 -31.82
N SER A 498 2.53 62.10 -30.58
CA SER A 498 3.03 63.40 -30.03
C SER A 498 1.86 64.34 -29.68
N SER A 499 1.83 65.15 -28.62
CA SER A 499 2.85 65.80 -27.78
C SER A 499 2.12 66.44 -26.57
N ASP A 500 2.89 67.02 -25.65
CA ASP A 500 2.51 68.03 -24.65
C ASP A 500 2.42 67.57 -23.17
N GLU A 501 3.61 67.55 -22.56
CA GLU A 501 3.87 68.07 -21.20
C GLU A 501 3.49 69.58 -21.13
N PRO A 502 3.28 70.24 -19.94
CA PRO A 502 4.31 70.23 -18.90
C PRO A 502 3.88 70.48 -17.42
N ALA A 503 4.90 70.29 -16.56
CA ALA A 503 5.32 71.19 -15.48
C ALA A 503 4.81 71.02 -14.03
N LEU A 504 5.83 70.71 -13.20
CA LEU A 504 6.27 71.40 -11.97
C LEU A 504 5.59 71.07 -10.62
N VAL A 505 6.44 70.45 -9.79
CA VAL A 505 6.40 70.32 -8.33
C VAL A 505 6.37 71.70 -7.66
N PRO A 506 5.68 71.84 -6.53
CA PRO A 506 6.38 72.34 -5.35
C PRO A 506 6.04 71.55 -4.07
N GLY A 507 7.04 71.30 -3.24
CA GLY A 507 6.83 70.93 -1.84
C GLY A 507 6.40 72.14 -1.01
N PHE A 508 5.68 71.90 0.08
CA PHE A 508 5.92 72.43 1.44
C PHE A 508 4.72 72.15 2.36
N SER A 509 5.06 71.78 3.61
CA SER A 509 4.39 72.11 4.90
C SER A 509 2.90 71.80 5.16
N SER A 510 2.72 71.19 6.34
CA SER A 510 1.60 71.28 7.27
C SER A 510 0.57 72.40 7.05
N GLU A 511 -0.70 72.04 6.87
CA GLU A 511 -1.86 72.76 7.42
C GLU A 511 -3.13 71.87 7.39
N GLN A 512 -3.97 72.02 8.42
CA GLN A 512 -5.24 71.33 8.61
C GLN A 512 -6.30 71.85 7.61
N GLY A 513 -7.10 70.97 7.00
CA GLY A 513 -8.24 71.38 6.16
C GLY A 513 -9.10 70.24 5.61
N HIS A 514 -10.43 70.39 5.73
CA HIS A 514 -11.51 69.43 5.43
C HIS A 514 -11.51 68.77 4.03
N VAL A 515 -11.87 67.46 3.98
CA VAL A 515 -12.19 66.69 2.76
C VAL A 515 -13.73 66.53 2.61
N PRO A 516 -14.33 66.56 1.40
CA PRO A 516 -15.79 66.51 1.20
C PRO A 516 -16.38 65.10 1.37
N LYS A 517 -17.59 64.98 1.95
CA LYS A 517 -18.35 63.72 2.04
C LYS A 517 -18.89 63.30 0.65
N ALA A 518 -18.65 62.05 0.24
CA ALA A 518 -19.05 61.53 -1.08
C ALA A 518 -20.58 61.31 -1.22
N PRO A 519 -21.18 61.53 -2.42
CA PRO A 519 -22.64 61.52 -2.65
C PRO A 519 -23.35 60.16 -2.43
N PHE A 520 -22.62 59.05 -2.42
CA PHE A 520 -23.18 57.72 -2.18
C PHE A 520 -23.58 57.50 -0.72
N PHE A 521 -22.87 58.11 0.24
CA PHE A 521 -23.19 57.98 1.66
C PHE A 521 -24.43 58.79 2.04
N THR A 522 -24.66 59.92 1.38
CA THR A 522 -25.86 60.75 1.57
C THR A 522 -27.12 59.97 1.22
N LEU A 523 -27.13 59.22 0.10
CA LEU A 523 -28.26 58.39 -0.32
C LEU A 523 -28.62 57.24 0.64
N ILE A 524 -27.62 56.70 1.37
CA ILE A 524 -27.80 55.64 2.38
C ILE A 524 -28.31 56.22 3.71
N VAL A 525 -27.81 57.38 4.12
CA VAL A 525 -28.26 58.08 5.33
C VAL A 525 -29.69 58.60 5.17
N ASP A 526 -30.03 59.11 3.99
CA ASP A 526 -31.37 59.65 3.67
C ASP A 526 -32.43 58.56 3.39
N GLY A 527 -32.09 57.27 3.56
CA GLY A 527 -33.03 56.15 3.43
C GLY A 527 -33.57 55.89 2.02
N SER A 528 -33.00 56.54 1.00
CA SER A 528 -33.45 56.44 -0.40
C SER A 528 -32.94 55.20 -1.13
N LEU A 529 -31.96 54.50 -0.55
CA LEU A 529 -31.32 53.30 -1.11
C LEU A 529 -31.62 52.07 -0.23
N ASP A 530 -32.38 51.10 -0.77
CA ASP A 530 -32.64 49.82 -0.09
C ASP A 530 -31.38 48.95 -0.08
N CYS A 531 -30.69 48.93 1.06
CA CYS A 531 -29.45 48.19 1.27
C CYS A 531 -29.65 46.67 1.10
N SER A 532 -30.82 46.13 1.43
CA SER A 532 -31.11 44.70 1.30
C SER A 532 -31.19 44.27 -0.16
N ALA A 533 -31.81 45.09 -1.02
CA ALA A 533 -31.86 44.86 -2.47
C ALA A 533 -30.47 44.95 -3.13
N ILE A 534 -29.62 45.89 -2.68
CA ILE A 534 -28.23 46.02 -3.14
C ILE A 534 -27.42 44.80 -2.72
N CYS A 535 -27.59 44.30 -1.51
CA CYS A 535 -26.85 43.12 -1.01
C CYS A 535 -27.31 41.83 -1.64
N GLY A 536 -28.61 41.70 -1.91
CA GLY A 536 -29.15 40.61 -2.74
C GLY A 536 -28.57 40.64 -4.15
N THR A 537 -28.38 41.82 -4.73
CA THR A 537 -27.77 42.00 -6.05
C THR A 537 -26.27 41.74 -6.02
N LEU A 538 -25.54 42.25 -5.01
CA LEU A 538 -24.12 42.01 -4.80
C LEU A 538 -23.82 40.53 -4.62
N LYS A 539 -24.61 39.82 -3.79
CA LYS A 539 -24.50 38.36 -3.60
C LYS A 539 -24.73 37.59 -4.91
N LYS A 540 -25.70 38.02 -5.73
CA LYS A 540 -25.96 37.43 -7.05
C LYS A 540 -24.80 37.70 -8.00
N VAL A 541 -24.30 38.93 -8.08
CA VAL A 541 -23.23 39.36 -8.99
C VAL A 541 -21.89 38.71 -8.61
N LEU A 542 -21.53 38.69 -7.33
CA LEU A 542 -20.30 38.07 -6.84
C LEU A 542 -20.22 36.59 -7.25
N LYS A 543 -21.34 35.85 -7.21
CA LYS A 543 -21.40 34.43 -7.60
C LYS A 543 -20.94 34.16 -9.04
N TRP A 544 -21.04 35.15 -9.93
CA TRP A 544 -20.67 35.03 -11.35
C TRP A 544 -19.32 35.67 -11.70
N MET A 545 -18.67 36.37 -10.75
CA MET A 545 -17.40 37.05 -10.99
C MET A 545 -16.22 36.07 -10.96
N GLY A 546 -15.38 36.16 -11.98
CA GLY A 546 -14.07 35.51 -12.04
C GLY A 546 -13.02 36.23 -11.17
N PHE A 547 -11.83 35.65 -11.04
CA PHE A 547 -10.79 36.17 -10.14
C PHE A 547 -10.30 37.56 -10.48
N ASP A 548 -10.08 37.86 -11.76
CA ASP A 548 -9.64 39.18 -12.20
C ASP A 548 -10.70 40.26 -11.90
N GLN A 549 -11.95 40.01 -12.30
CA GLN A 549 -13.07 40.92 -12.04
C GLN A 549 -13.28 41.16 -10.54
N LEU A 550 -13.22 40.10 -9.72
CA LEU A 550 -13.34 40.23 -8.27
C LEU A 550 -12.18 41.03 -7.68
N THR A 551 -10.95 40.79 -8.16
CA THR A 551 -9.75 41.54 -7.76
C THR A 551 -9.91 43.03 -8.06
N MET A 552 -10.33 43.38 -9.28
CA MET A 552 -10.58 44.77 -9.68
C MET A 552 -11.67 45.45 -8.84
N VAL A 553 -12.76 44.74 -8.55
CA VAL A 553 -13.86 45.28 -7.72
C VAL A 553 -13.36 45.54 -6.30
N ILE A 554 -12.58 44.63 -5.72
CA ILE A 554 -12.03 44.80 -4.38
C ILE A 554 -11.10 46.01 -4.32
N MET A 555 -10.12 46.08 -5.23
CA MET A 555 -9.08 47.11 -5.20
C MET A 555 -9.60 48.50 -5.52
N TYR A 556 -10.46 48.62 -6.54
CA TYR A 556 -10.85 49.93 -7.09
C TYR A 556 -12.23 50.42 -6.65
N LYS A 557 -13.08 49.56 -6.07
CA LYS A 557 -14.42 49.94 -5.61
C LYS A 557 -14.60 49.73 -4.12
N ILE A 558 -14.34 48.54 -3.60
CA ILE A 558 -14.62 48.20 -2.20
C ILE A 558 -13.62 48.91 -1.27
N ILE A 559 -12.31 48.83 -1.52
CA ILE A 559 -11.30 49.45 -0.67
C ILE A 559 -11.45 50.99 -0.59
N PRO A 560 -11.60 51.74 -1.70
CA PRO A 560 -11.82 53.19 -1.65
C PRO A 560 -13.13 53.57 -0.94
N PHE A 561 -14.18 52.76 -1.12
CA PHE A 561 -15.45 52.95 -0.42
C PHE A 561 -15.31 52.76 1.10
N MET A 562 -14.58 51.74 1.54
CA MET A 562 -14.32 51.51 2.96
C MET A 562 -13.53 52.64 3.60
N LYS A 563 -12.50 53.16 2.91
CA LYS A 563 -11.68 54.29 3.40
C LYS A 563 -12.47 55.59 3.58
N SER A 564 -13.60 55.75 2.89
CA SER A 564 -14.44 56.96 2.91
C SER A 564 -15.73 56.81 3.74
N CYS A 565 -15.92 55.67 4.44
CA CYS A 565 -17.17 55.35 5.14
C CYS A 565 -17.34 56.11 6.48
N PRO A 566 -18.45 56.85 6.67
CA PRO A 566 -18.79 57.51 7.94
C PRO A 566 -18.99 56.53 9.10
N GLU A 567 -18.70 56.96 10.34
CA GLU A 567 -18.77 56.10 11.54
C GLU A 567 -20.14 55.43 11.74
N GLU A 568 -21.22 56.18 11.48
CA GLU A 568 -22.61 55.77 11.69
C GLU A 568 -23.06 54.61 10.79
N LEU A 569 -22.38 54.41 9.65
CA LEU A 569 -22.72 53.38 8.67
C LEU A 569 -21.85 52.13 8.74
N ARG A 570 -20.83 52.10 9.61
CA ARG A 570 -19.90 50.97 9.76
C ARG A 570 -20.58 49.63 10.13
N PRO A 571 -21.57 49.56 11.05
CA PRO A 571 -22.25 48.30 11.34
C PRO A 571 -23.03 47.76 10.13
N LYS A 572 -23.72 48.64 9.40
CA LYS A 572 -24.42 48.27 8.16
C LYS A 572 -23.43 47.79 7.10
N LEU A 573 -22.30 48.47 6.91
CA LEU A 573 -21.22 48.06 6.00
C LEU A 573 -20.73 46.62 6.28
N VAL A 574 -20.57 46.26 7.55
CA VAL A 574 -20.08 44.93 7.97
C VAL A 574 -21.05 43.83 7.55
N HIS A 575 -22.34 43.98 7.87
CA HIS A 575 -23.37 42.97 7.57
C HIS A 575 -23.75 42.91 6.08
N GLU A 576 -23.89 44.07 5.46
CA GLU A 576 -24.48 44.18 4.13
C GLU A 576 -23.42 43.94 3.03
N ILE A 577 -22.19 44.44 3.20
CA ILE A 577 -21.17 44.42 2.14
C ILE A 577 -20.01 43.49 2.47
N LEU A 578 -19.43 43.57 3.68
CA LEU A 578 -18.23 42.78 4.00
C LEU A 578 -18.53 41.30 4.17
N GLU A 579 -19.62 40.95 4.86
CA GLU A 579 -20.01 39.55 5.05
C GLU A 579 -20.13 38.73 3.74
N PRO A 580 -20.89 39.16 2.72
CA PRO A 580 -20.96 38.41 1.46
C PRO A 580 -19.64 38.40 0.68
N VAL A 581 -18.87 39.48 0.72
CA VAL A 581 -17.58 39.57 0.03
C VAL A 581 -16.58 38.60 0.65
N PHE A 582 -16.44 38.58 1.97
CA PHE A 582 -15.54 37.67 2.67
C PHE A 582 -16.01 36.22 2.61
N HIS A 583 -17.31 35.97 2.62
CA HIS A 583 -17.85 34.61 2.43
C HIS A 583 -17.46 34.06 1.05
N TYR A 584 -17.60 34.88 0.01
CA TYR A 584 -17.25 34.49 -1.36
C TYR A 584 -15.73 34.36 -1.53
N LEU A 585 -14.95 35.31 -1.03
CA LEU A 585 -13.49 35.27 -1.04
C LEU A 585 -12.95 34.04 -0.34
N HIS A 586 -13.42 33.76 0.88
CA HIS A 586 -13.04 32.58 1.65
C HIS A 586 -13.34 31.30 0.85
N THR A 587 -14.56 31.16 0.34
CA THR A 587 -14.97 29.95 -0.40
C THR A 587 -14.16 29.75 -1.67
N LYS A 588 -13.92 30.81 -2.45
CA LYS A 588 -13.23 30.73 -3.75
C LYS A 588 -11.73 30.55 -3.59
N LEU A 589 -11.08 31.36 -2.75
CA LEU A 589 -9.66 31.21 -2.48
C LEU A 589 -9.38 29.85 -1.84
N TYR A 590 -10.19 29.40 -0.87
CA TYR A 590 -10.00 28.10 -0.25
C TYR A 590 -10.11 26.95 -1.25
N LYS A 591 -11.17 26.89 -2.06
CA LYS A 591 -11.34 25.82 -3.04
C LYS A 591 -10.22 25.81 -4.07
N SER A 592 -9.89 26.97 -4.64
CA SER A 592 -8.96 27.04 -5.76
C SER A 592 -7.50 26.90 -5.31
N TRP A 593 -7.14 27.36 -4.11
CA TRP A 593 -5.83 27.04 -3.53
C TRP A 593 -5.77 25.55 -3.20
N CYS A 594 -6.82 24.93 -2.65
CA CYS A 594 -6.84 23.49 -2.41
C CYS A 594 -6.68 22.68 -3.71
N ALA A 595 -7.36 23.06 -4.79
CA ALA A 595 -7.21 22.41 -6.09
C ALA A 595 -5.79 22.57 -6.66
N LEU A 596 -5.22 23.79 -6.62
CA LEU A 596 -3.83 24.04 -7.06
C LEU A 596 -2.83 23.19 -6.28
N LEU A 597 -3.02 23.15 -4.96
CA LEU A 597 -2.17 22.46 -4.01
C LEU A 597 -2.27 20.92 -4.09
N HIS A 598 -3.41 20.36 -4.53
CA HIS A 598 -3.65 18.92 -4.51
C HIS A 598 -3.70 18.27 -5.89
N ASP A 599 -4.23 18.96 -6.87
CA ASP A 599 -4.49 18.46 -8.22
C ASP A 599 -3.54 19.08 -9.26
N GLY A 600 -2.65 20.00 -8.84
CA GLY A 600 -1.70 20.69 -9.71
C GLY A 600 -2.35 21.65 -10.72
N ALA A 601 -3.64 21.93 -10.56
CA ALA A 601 -4.44 22.74 -11.47
C ALA A 601 -5.37 23.67 -10.67
N VAL A 602 -5.50 24.92 -11.11
CA VAL A 602 -6.43 25.86 -10.48
C VAL A 602 -7.83 25.58 -11.00
N GLU A 603 -8.78 25.29 -10.11
CA GLU A 603 -10.21 25.41 -10.45
C GLU A 603 -10.54 26.90 -10.66
N VAL A 604 -10.34 27.38 -11.89
CA VAL A 604 -10.73 28.72 -12.32
C VAL A 604 -12.24 28.70 -12.57
N PRO A 605 -13.02 29.72 -12.13
CA PRO A 605 -14.46 29.78 -12.42
C PRO A 605 -14.76 29.76 -13.93
N ASP A 606 -15.11 28.58 -14.44
CA ASP A 606 -15.94 28.17 -15.60
C ASP A 606 -16.01 28.98 -16.91
N LYS A 607 -15.11 29.92 -17.23
CA LYS A 607 -15.14 30.62 -18.55
C LYS A 607 -13.82 30.79 -19.28
N ILE A 608 -12.70 30.50 -18.62
CA ILE A 608 -11.37 30.73 -19.18
C ILE A 608 -10.81 29.44 -19.82
N ALA A 609 -11.22 28.26 -19.35
CA ALA A 609 -10.73 26.98 -19.84
C ALA A 609 -11.08 26.68 -21.32
N ASP A 610 -12.16 27.26 -21.85
CA ASP A 610 -12.62 27.03 -23.23
C ASP A 610 -11.85 27.85 -24.29
N ILE A 611 -11.03 28.82 -23.87
CA ILE A 611 -10.33 29.76 -24.77
C ILE A 611 -8.92 29.27 -25.13
N PHE A 612 -8.33 28.37 -24.31
CA PHE A 612 -6.96 27.90 -24.49
C PHE A 612 -6.92 26.53 -25.16
N SER A 613 -6.03 26.38 -26.14
CA SER A 613 -5.78 25.11 -26.83
C SER A 613 -4.99 24.11 -25.98
N SER A 614 -4.27 24.58 -24.95
CA SER A 614 -3.48 23.74 -24.04
C SER A 614 -3.92 23.89 -22.58
N LYS A 615 -3.97 22.76 -21.87
CA LYS A 615 -4.33 22.68 -20.43
C LYS A 615 -3.26 23.32 -19.53
N GLU A 616 -2.03 23.40 -20.01
CA GLU A 616 -0.89 23.93 -19.25
C GLU A 616 -0.89 25.47 -19.17
N GLU A 617 -1.23 26.15 -20.27
CA GLU A 617 -1.37 27.61 -20.31
C GLU A 617 -2.51 28.11 -19.42
N ALA A 618 -3.65 27.39 -19.43
CA ALA A 618 -4.79 27.67 -18.56
C ALA A 618 -4.41 27.56 -17.07
N ASN A 619 -3.58 26.58 -16.70
CA ASN A 619 -3.10 26.39 -15.34
C ASN A 619 -2.09 27.47 -14.91
N LYS A 620 -1.17 27.88 -15.79
CA LYS A 620 -0.22 28.97 -15.53
C LYS A 620 -0.94 30.30 -15.28
N LEU A 621 -1.93 30.63 -16.13
CA LEU A 621 -2.75 31.84 -15.96
C LEU A 621 -3.61 31.76 -14.68
N GLY A 622 -4.23 30.61 -14.41
CA GLY A 622 -5.03 30.39 -13.20
C GLY A 622 -4.22 30.58 -11.91
N SER A 623 -2.96 30.13 -11.90
CA SER A 623 -2.03 30.28 -10.76
C SER A 623 -1.64 31.74 -10.52
N SER A 624 -1.46 32.53 -11.59
CA SER A 624 -1.23 33.97 -11.47
C SER A 624 -2.46 34.70 -10.90
N LEU A 625 -3.65 34.40 -11.40
CA LEU A 625 -4.90 35.05 -10.99
C LEU A 625 -5.27 34.78 -9.53
N ILE A 626 -5.04 33.56 -9.03
CA ILE A 626 -5.34 33.24 -7.63
C ILE A 626 -4.38 33.95 -6.66
N ILE A 627 -3.10 34.12 -7.04
CA ILE A 627 -2.13 34.90 -6.27
C ILE A 627 -2.57 36.36 -6.20
N GLN A 628 -2.98 36.96 -7.32
CA GLN A 628 -3.47 38.35 -7.37
C GLN A 628 -4.71 38.55 -6.49
N LEU A 629 -5.68 37.62 -6.55
CA LEU A 629 -6.87 37.68 -5.70
C LEU A 629 -6.52 37.54 -4.20
N THR A 630 -5.51 36.72 -3.88
CA THR A 630 -5.01 36.56 -2.49
C THR A 630 -4.37 37.85 -1.97
N ARG A 631 -3.64 38.57 -2.82
CA ARG A 631 -3.11 39.91 -2.50
C ARG A 631 -4.24 40.92 -2.28
N ALA A 632 -5.26 40.91 -3.13
CA ALA A 632 -6.44 41.77 -2.98
C ALA A 632 -7.24 41.52 -1.71
N ALA A 633 -7.45 40.26 -1.35
CA ALA A 633 -8.06 39.90 -0.08
C ALA A 633 -7.22 40.41 1.11
N SER A 634 -5.90 40.37 1.01
CA SER A 634 -4.98 40.83 2.05
C SER A 634 -4.99 42.35 2.22
N GLU A 635 -5.02 43.11 1.11
CA GLU A 635 -5.18 44.56 1.15
C GLU A 635 -6.54 44.97 1.74
N LEU A 636 -7.62 44.28 1.38
CA LEU A 636 -8.94 44.52 1.94
C LEU A 636 -8.96 44.30 3.46
N LEU A 637 -8.34 43.23 3.93
CA LEU A 637 -8.15 42.93 5.35
C LEU A 637 -7.28 43.97 6.06
N ALA A 638 -6.20 44.44 5.43
CA ALA A 638 -5.33 45.48 5.98
C ALA A 638 -6.06 46.82 6.14
N VAL A 639 -6.93 47.18 5.20
CA VAL A 639 -7.75 48.41 5.27
C VAL A 639 -8.68 48.38 6.48
N ILE A 640 -9.18 47.22 6.89
CA ILE A 640 -9.99 47.09 8.12
C ILE A 640 -9.18 47.53 9.35
N ALA A 641 -7.86 47.36 9.35
CA ALA A 641 -6.96 47.77 10.43
C ALA A 641 -6.45 49.22 10.36
N CYS A 642 -6.82 50.01 9.33
CA CYS A 642 -6.27 51.36 9.12
C CYS A 642 -6.69 52.38 10.22
N PRO A 643 -5.73 53.11 10.84
CA PRO A 643 -5.99 54.08 11.92
C PRO A 643 -7.03 55.16 11.58
N GLN A 644 -7.15 55.55 10.31
CA GLN A 644 -8.09 56.57 9.82
C GLN A 644 -9.57 56.18 9.96
N LEU A 645 -9.87 54.89 10.19
CA LEU A 645 -11.22 54.36 10.41
C LEU A 645 -11.56 54.23 11.90
N TYR A 646 -10.75 54.83 12.78
CA TYR A 646 -10.94 54.85 14.23
C TYR A 646 -10.95 56.30 14.73
N GLY A 647 -12.05 56.75 15.33
CA GLY A 647 -12.08 57.99 16.11
C GLY A 647 -11.13 57.89 17.31
N SER A 648 -10.44 58.98 17.64
CA SER A 648 -9.52 59.09 18.77
C SER A 648 -10.24 58.85 20.11
N SER A 649 -10.28 57.62 20.62
CA SER A 649 -10.73 57.34 21.99
C SER A 649 -10.33 55.93 22.43
N GLU A 650 -9.77 55.86 23.64
CA GLU A 650 -9.20 54.68 24.34
C GLU A 650 -10.18 53.52 24.66
N PHE A 651 -11.36 53.44 24.03
CA PHE A 651 -12.30 52.31 24.24
C PHE A 651 -12.31 51.36 23.04
N LEU A 652 -11.41 50.37 23.09
CA LEU A 652 -11.01 49.50 21.98
C LEU A 652 -12.03 48.46 21.50
N CYS A 653 -13.23 48.33 22.08
CA CYS A 653 -14.16 47.26 21.71
C CYS A 653 -15.47 47.69 21.05
N SER A 654 -15.94 48.93 21.19
CA SER A 654 -17.31 49.30 20.76
C SER A 654 -17.41 50.27 19.58
N LYS A 655 -16.30 50.87 19.11
CA LYS A 655 -16.32 51.87 18.02
C LYS A 655 -15.35 51.58 16.87
N SER A 656 -14.70 50.43 16.91
CA SER A 656 -13.59 50.03 16.05
C SER A 656 -14.07 49.06 14.97
N LEU A 657 -13.72 49.25 13.68
CA LEU A 657 -14.18 48.37 12.59
C LEU A 657 -13.66 46.94 12.76
N VAL A 658 -12.40 46.75 13.16
CA VAL A 658 -11.85 45.43 13.56
C VAL A 658 -12.67 44.81 14.69
N GLY A 659 -13.05 45.60 15.70
CA GLY A 659 -13.89 45.14 16.82
C GLY A 659 -15.24 44.61 16.34
N TYR A 660 -15.94 45.35 15.49
CA TYR A 660 -17.21 44.91 14.90
C TYR A 660 -17.06 43.63 14.08
N VAL A 661 -16.03 43.55 13.23
CA VAL A 661 -15.74 42.38 12.40
C VAL A 661 -15.45 41.13 13.26
N LEU A 662 -14.68 41.29 14.35
CA LEU A 662 -14.33 40.18 15.24
C LEU A 662 -15.47 39.82 16.23
N CYS A 663 -16.36 40.74 16.56
CA CYS A 663 -17.55 40.42 17.37
C CYS A 663 -18.65 39.71 16.55
N HIS A 664 -18.62 39.84 15.23
CA HIS A 664 -19.57 39.19 14.34
C HIS A 664 -19.23 37.71 14.11
N ASP A 665 -20.09 36.78 14.53
CA ASP A 665 -19.77 35.35 14.56
C ASP A 665 -19.33 34.76 13.21
N VAL A 666 -20.08 35.03 12.13
CA VAL A 666 -19.78 34.49 10.80
C VAL A 666 -18.53 35.14 10.18
N LEU A 667 -18.45 36.47 10.22
CA LEU A 667 -17.36 37.22 9.63
C LEU A 667 -16.03 37.02 10.38
N ARG A 668 -16.07 36.94 11.71
CA ARG A 668 -14.91 36.58 12.55
C ARG A 668 -14.29 35.29 12.05
N LEU A 669 -15.08 34.23 11.88
CA LEU A 669 -14.55 32.93 11.44
C LEU A 669 -13.93 33.00 10.05
N GLN A 670 -14.56 33.71 9.10
CA GLN A 670 -14.04 33.84 7.73
C GLN A 670 -12.73 34.64 7.70
N VAL A 671 -12.67 35.76 8.41
CA VAL A 671 -11.51 36.65 8.47
C VAL A 671 -10.34 35.95 9.17
N LEU A 672 -10.57 35.36 10.35
CA LEU A 672 -9.53 34.62 11.07
C LEU A 672 -9.05 33.42 10.24
N SER A 673 -9.96 32.70 9.57
CA SER A 673 -9.59 31.59 8.69
C SER A 673 -8.75 32.03 7.49
N LEU A 674 -9.05 33.18 6.87
CA LEU A 674 -8.24 33.73 5.77
C LEU A 674 -6.83 34.08 6.25
N ILE A 675 -6.72 34.77 7.40
CA ILE A 675 -5.41 35.09 8.01
C ILE A 675 -4.62 33.80 8.28
N TYR A 676 -5.26 32.78 8.85
CA TYR A 676 -4.64 31.47 9.10
C TYR A 676 -4.07 30.85 7.81
N TYR A 677 -4.87 30.79 6.74
CA TYR A 677 -4.45 30.15 5.49
C TYR A 677 -3.37 30.93 4.74
N ILE A 678 -3.42 32.27 4.77
CA ILE A 678 -2.41 33.11 4.12
C ILE A 678 -1.04 32.95 4.80
N PHE A 679 -1.02 32.93 6.14
CA PHE A 679 0.21 32.73 6.91
C PHE A 679 0.71 31.29 6.89
N GLY A 680 -0.19 30.30 6.79
CA GLY A 680 0.16 28.89 6.89
C GLY A 680 0.28 28.14 5.58
N ALA A 681 -0.77 28.11 4.76
CA ALA A 681 -0.93 27.14 3.67
C ALA A 681 -0.64 27.72 2.27
N TRP A 682 -0.99 28.99 2.01
CA TRP A 682 -0.96 29.55 0.65
C TRP A 682 0.37 30.25 0.30
N ASN A 683 1.23 30.48 1.29
CA ASN A 683 2.62 30.94 1.12
C ASN A 683 2.84 32.12 0.13
N VAL A 684 2.00 33.16 0.20
CA VAL A 684 2.16 34.39 -0.61
C VAL A 684 2.77 35.49 0.26
N ASP A 685 4.08 35.73 0.16
CA ASP A 685 4.81 36.56 1.13
C ASP A 685 4.38 38.04 1.14
N GLU A 686 4.13 38.65 -0.03
CA GLU A 686 3.60 40.01 -0.13
C GLU A 686 2.24 40.18 0.58
N ALA A 687 1.38 39.15 0.51
CA ALA A 687 0.08 39.12 1.16
C ALA A 687 0.22 39.04 2.69
N LYS A 688 1.15 38.22 3.19
CA LYS A 688 1.44 38.10 4.63
C LYS A 688 1.94 39.42 5.22
N MET A 689 2.88 40.10 4.54
CA MET A 689 3.41 41.40 4.98
C MET A 689 2.31 42.46 5.07
N THR A 690 1.40 42.47 4.10
CA THR A 690 0.25 43.38 4.07
C THR A 690 -0.67 43.19 5.29
N LEU A 691 -0.78 41.97 5.83
CA LEU A 691 -1.66 41.64 6.97
C LEU A 691 -1.06 41.90 8.35
N VAL A 692 0.23 42.19 8.47
CA VAL A 692 0.91 42.40 9.75
C VAL A 692 0.19 43.44 10.64
N PRO A 693 -0.23 44.63 10.14
CA PRO A 693 -0.95 45.62 10.96
C PRO A 693 -2.27 45.10 11.54
N LEU A 694 -3.01 44.29 10.77
CA LEU A 694 -4.24 43.65 11.24
C LEU A 694 -3.94 42.63 12.34
N CYS A 695 -2.88 41.84 12.19
CA CYS A 695 -2.49 40.84 13.20
C CYS A 695 -2.19 41.49 14.56
N TYR A 696 -1.50 42.64 14.58
CA TYR A 696 -1.30 43.42 15.82
C TYR A 696 -2.64 43.82 16.44
N LYS A 697 -3.59 44.30 15.64
CA LYS A 697 -4.92 44.69 16.13
C LYS A 697 -5.75 43.50 16.64
N VAL A 698 -5.65 42.33 16.00
CA VAL A 698 -6.28 41.10 16.50
C VAL A 698 -5.72 40.71 17.87
N ILE A 699 -4.40 40.79 18.06
CA ILE A 699 -3.73 40.49 19.34
C ILE A 699 -4.13 41.52 20.40
N GLU A 700 -4.20 42.80 20.06
CA GLU A 700 -4.63 43.87 20.96
C GLU A 700 -6.08 43.68 21.42
N VAL A 701 -7.00 43.36 20.49
CA VAL A 701 -8.39 43.04 20.79
C VAL A 701 -8.48 41.78 21.65
N ALA A 702 -7.73 40.73 21.33
CA ALA A 702 -7.68 39.50 22.15
C ALA A 702 -7.23 39.78 23.59
N THR A 703 -6.24 40.65 23.75
CA THR A 703 -5.69 41.06 25.06
C THR A 703 -6.68 41.91 25.84
N ALA A 704 -7.33 42.88 25.19
CA ALA A 704 -8.26 43.81 25.83
C ALA A 704 -9.62 43.17 26.17
N THR A 705 -10.14 42.31 25.29
CA THR A 705 -11.48 41.71 25.44
C THR A 705 -11.48 40.38 26.17
N ARG A 706 -10.32 39.70 26.20
CA ARG A 706 -10.16 38.32 26.69
C ARG A 706 -11.15 37.33 26.04
N HIS A 707 -11.48 37.55 24.77
CA HIS A 707 -12.39 36.67 24.05
C HIS A 707 -11.69 35.33 23.69
N ASP A 708 -12.15 34.22 24.28
CA ASP A 708 -11.50 32.90 24.19
C ASP A 708 -11.21 32.44 22.76
N ALA A 709 -12.18 32.62 21.84
CA ALA A 709 -12.01 32.23 20.43
C ALA A 709 -10.87 32.99 19.73
N ILE A 710 -10.65 34.26 20.05
CA ILE A 710 -9.60 35.08 19.43
C ILE A 710 -8.26 34.76 20.07
N ILE A 711 -8.20 34.52 21.39
CA ILE A 711 -6.98 34.05 22.06
C ILE A 711 -6.54 32.68 21.54
N SER A 712 -7.49 31.75 21.35
CA SER A 712 -7.22 30.45 20.73
C SER A 712 -6.64 30.62 19.33
N PHE A 713 -7.23 31.50 18.53
CA PHE A 713 -6.70 31.81 17.20
C PHE A 713 -5.27 32.38 17.24
N VAL A 714 -4.97 33.33 18.13
CA VAL A 714 -3.62 33.89 18.28
C VAL A 714 -2.62 32.80 18.66
N LYS A 715 -3.03 31.86 19.53
CA LYS A 715 -2.23 30.67 19.87
C LYS A 715 -1.96 29.77 18.66
N ASP A 716 -2.95 29.58 17.79
CA ASP A 716 -2.82 28.75 16.57
C ASP A 716 -2.03 29.45 15.44
N MET A 717 -1.94 30.78 15.46
CA MET A 717 -1.16 31.58 14.52
C MET A 717 0.35 31.57 14.82
N ILE A 718 0.71 31.46 16.11
CA ILE A 718 2.11 31.48 16.60
C ILE A 718 3.05 30.53 15.82
N PRO A 719 2.73 29.24 15.60
CA PRO A 719 3.61 28.33 14.87
C PRO A 719 3.90 28.79 13.43
N HIS A 720 2.91 29.40 12.76
CA HIS A 720 3.04 29.88 11.38
C HIS A 720 3.91 31.15 11.29
N LEU A 721 3.81 32.05 12.28
CA LEU A 721 4.70 33.21 12.37
C LEU A 721 6.16 32.79 12.63
N ILE A 722 6.36 31.77 13.47
CA ILE A 722 7.68 31.21 13.75
C ILE A 722 8.23 30.49 12.51
N GLN A 723 7.37 29.82 11.74
CA GLN A 723 7.75 29.20 10.47
C GLN A 723 8.24 30.24 9.45
N TRP A 724 7.55 31.37 9.36
CA TRP A 724 7.96 32.48 8.50
C TRP A 724 9.31 33.07 8.94
N LEU A 725 9.48 33.37 10.23
CA LEU A 725 10.77 33.82 10.80
C LEU A 725 11.93 32.85 10.56
N ALA A 726 11.65 31.54 10.60
CA ALA A 726 12.65 30.53 10.35
C ALA A 726 13.02 30.41 8.86
N PHE A 727 12.15 30.85 7.93
CA PHE A 727 12.39 30.81 6.48
C PHE A 727 13.22 31.99 5.97
N GLU A 728 13.02 33.20 6.52
CA GLU A 728 13.80 34.39 6.12
C GLU A 728 15.22 34.41 6.70
N SER A 729 15.43 33.84 7.90
CA SER A 729 16.77 33.73 8.53
C SER A 729 17.81 32.85 7.79
N SER A 730 17.43 32.21 6.69
CA SER A 730 18.32 31.44 5.80
C SER A 730 18.86 32.23 4.60
N LEU A 731 18.42 33.48 4.39
CA LEU A 731 18.98 34.40 3.39
C LEU A 731 19.92 35.38 4.12
N GLU A 732 21.16 35.56 3.65
CA GLU A 732 22.19 36.34 4.33
C GLU A 732 21.78 37.83 4.50
N GLY A 733 21.59 38.25 5.75
CA GLY A 733 21.38 39.65 6.16
C GLY A 733 20.03 39.90 6.83
N THR A 734 20.04 40.43 8.06
CA THR A 734 18.82 40.81 8.80
C THR A 734 18.03 41.86 8.02
N GLN A 735 16.92 41.48 7.39
CA GLN A 735 16.06 42.42 6.69
C GLN A 735 15.17 43.17 7.71
N PRO A 736 14.72 44.41 7.43
CA PRO A 736 13.81 45.16 8.31
C PRO A 736 12.52 44.39 8.66
N GLY A 737 12.09 43.46 7.80
CA GLY A 737 10.91 42.59 8.00
C GLY A 737 11.05 41.61 9.17
N ASP A 738 12.24 41.05 9.39
CA ASP A 738 12.51 40.09 10.48
C ASP A 738 12.24 40.69 11.86
N VAL A 739 12.58 41.97 12.03
CA VAL A 739 12.37 42.71 13.28
C VAL A 739 10.88 42.87 13.56
N ILE A 740 10.09 43.18 12.54
CA ILE A 740 8.64 43.40 12.64
C ILE A 740 7.91 42.09 12.97
N ILE A 741 8.29 40.97 12.33
CA ILE A 741 7.65 39.67 12.55
C ILE A 741 8.07 39.10 13.92
N LYS A 742 9.32 39.34 14.35
CA LYS A 742 9.81 38.95 15.67
C LYS A 742 9.06 39.69 16.78
N ASP A 743 8.77 40.98 16.59
CA ASP A 743 7.91 41.74 17.51
C ASP A 743 6.47 41.21 17.50
N LEU A 744 5.91 40.89 16.33
CA LEU A 744 4.56 40.34 16.24
C LEU A 744 4.44 39.00 17.00
N CYS A 745 5.44 38.12 16.85
CA CYS A 745 5.55 36.89 17.62
C CYS A 745 5.64 37.14 19.13
N TYR A 746 6.38 38.18 19.53
CA TYR A 746 6.51 38.56 20.93
C TYR A 746 5.17 39.03 21.52
N GLN A 747 4.43 39.88 20.80
CA GLN A 747 3.11 40.32 21.25
C GLN A 747 2.10 39.16 21.32
N ALA A 748 2.11 38.26 20.32
CA ALA A 748 1.28 37.06 20.35
C ALA A 748 1.61 36.15 21.54
N PHE A 749 2.91 35.95 21.82
CA PHE A 749 3.38 35.19 22.97
C PHE A 749 2.89 35.80 24.29
N ARG A 750 3.00 37.12 24.45
CA ARG A 750 2.52 37.83 25.65
C ARG A 750 1.01 37.68 25.85
N CYS A 751 0.23 37.82 24.77
CA CYS A 751 -1.22 37.66 24.79
C CYS A 751 -1.64 36.27 25.31
N VAL A 752 -0.94 35.21 24.91
CA VAL A 752 -1.30 33.82 25.27
C VAL A 752 -0.73 33.39 26.61
N HIS A 753 0.51 33.79 26.94
CA HIS A 753 1.27 33.22 28.06
C HIS A 753 1.37 34.12 29.29
N CYS A 754 1.00 35.41 29.19
CA CYS A 754 1.09 36.37 30.30
C CYS A 754 -0.23 37.13 30.56
N PRO A 755 -1.37 36.46 30.85
CA PRO A 755 -2.68 37.12 30.88
C PRO A 755 -2.97 37.99 32.12
N ASN A 756 -2.20 37.89 33.22
CA ASN A 756 -2.56 38.44 34.56
C ASN A 756 -1.65 39.56 35.10
N GLN A 757 -1.03 40.39 34.25
CA GLN A 757 -0.31 41.58 34.75
C GLN A 757 -1.14 42.84 34.50
N ASP A 758 -1.66 43.43 35.59
CA ASP A 758 -2.23 44.78 35.60
C ASP A 758 -1.22 45.77 35.01
N LEU A 759 -1.64 46.53 34.00
CA LEU A 759 -0.84 47.55 33.31
C LEU A 759 -0.53 48.79 34.19
N SER A 760 -0.84 48.76 35.49
CA SER A 760 -0.70 49.89 36.41
C SER A 760 0.28 49.66 37.57
N CYS A 761 0.99 48.53 37.65
CA CYS A 761 1.95 48.28 38.74
C CYS A 761 3.39 48.18 38.23
N GLU A 762 4.15 49.23 38.57
CA GLU A 762 5.61 49.37 38.68
C GLU A 762 6.51 48.23 38.16
N GLU A 763 7.27 48.60 37.13
CA GLU A 763 8.67 48.20 36.85
C GLU A 763 9.13 46.85 37.43
N LYS A 764 8.66 45.74 36.83
CA LYS A 764 9.47 44.53 36.71
C LYS A 764 10.11 44.51 35.32
N PRO A 765 11.39 44.13 35.19
CA PRO A 765 12.18 44.52 34.02
C PRO A 765 11.62 43.83 32.78
N LYS A 766 11.29 44.62 31.75
CA LYS A 766 10.88 44.14 30.41
C LYS A 766 11.83 43.06 29.88
N ASP A 767 13.09 43.09 30.31
CA ASP A 767 14.15 42.15 29.95
C ASP A 767 13.83 40.69 30.34
N ARG A 768 13.17 40.44 31.48
CA ARG A 768 12.94 39.06 31.95
C ARG A 768 11.88 38.31 31.14
N ILE A 769 10.85 39.01 30.66
CA ILE A 769 9.81 38.41 29.80
C ILE A 769 10.36 38.20 28.39
N TYR A 770 11.18 39.14 27.91
CA TYR A 770 11.84 39.00 26.62
C TYR A 770 12.83 37.84 26.60
N GLU A 771 13.58 37.60 27.68
CA GLU A 771 14.46 36.43 27.83
C GLU A 771 13.68 35.10 27.78
N VAL A 772 12.53 35.02 28.46
CA VAL A 772 11.64 33.85 28.41
C VAL A 772 11.10 33.65 26.99
N PHE A 773 10.70 34.73 26.31
CA PHE A 773 10.30 34.69 24.92
C PHE A 773 11.43 34.23 23.99
N GLN A 774 12.67 34.73 24.14
CA GLN A 774 13.79 34.27 23.32
C GLN A 774 14.06 32.78 23.55
N SER A 775 14.05 32.31 24.80
CA SER A 775 14.22 30.89 25.10
C SER A 775 13.09 30.04 24.52
N TRP A 776 11.85 30.51 24.56
CA TRP A 776 10.70 29.82 24.00
C TRP A 776 10.71 29.85 22.46
N LEU A 777 11.08 30.97 21.85
CA LEU A 777 11.17 31.15 20.41
C LEU A 777 12.24 30.23 19.84
N GLU A 778 13.41 30.15 20.45
CA GLU A 778 14.49 29.25 20.00
C GLU A 778 14.12 27.77 20.19
N GLN A 779 13.42 27.41 21.28
CA GLN A 779 12.88 26.05 21.44
C GLN A 779 11.81 25.73 20.39
N THR A 780 10.96 26.69 20.04
CA THR A 780 9.85 26.49 19.09
C THR A 780 10.34 26.50 17.64
N LYS A 781 11.35 27.31 17.30
CA LYS A 781 12.07 27.25 16.01
C LYS A 781 12.70 25.88 15.78
N LEU A 782 13.25 25.23 16.82
CA LEU A 782 13.76 23.86 16.72
C LEU A 782 12.66 22.84 16.39
N VAL A 783 11.43 23.07 16.88
CA VAL A 783 10.26 22.24 16.57
C VAL A 783 9.74 22.51 15.15
N VAL A 784 9.64 23.77 14.75
CA VAL A 784 9.08 24.19 13.44
C VAL A 784 10.08 24.01 12.29
N GLY A 785 11.39 24.19 12.53
CA GLY A 785 12.46 23.96 11.55
C GLY A 785 12.58 22.49 11.09
N SER A 786 11.93 21.56 11.78
CA SER A 786 11.77 20.16 11.35
C SER A 786 10.63 19.93 10.34
N ARG A 787 9.88 20.98 9.96
CA ARG A 787 8.69 20.91 9.06
C ARG A 787 8.87 21.57 7.68
N LYS A 788 10.07 21.97 7.27
CA LYS A 788 10.32 22.61 5.96
C LYS A 788 10.44 21.59 4.82
N LYS A 789 9.45 21.52 3.92
CA LYS A 789 9.66 21.35 2.46
C LYS A 789 8.44 21.86 1.66
N PRO A 790 8.62 22.47 0.46
CA PRO A 790 7.53 22.99 -0.36
C PRO A 790 6.72 21.87 -1.02
N MET A 791 5.44 22.13 -1.30
CA MET A 791 4.48 21.10 -1.71
C MET A 791 4.65 20.55 -3.13
N HIS A 792 5.41 21.23 -3.99
CA HIS A 792 5.74 20.77 -5.35
C HIS A 792 7.03 19.91 -5.41
N GLU A 793 7.77 19.78 -4.30
CA GLU A 793 8.92 18.85 -4.18
C GLU A 793 8.55 17.57 -3.39
N LEU A 794 7.25 17.26 -3.27
CA LEU A 794 6.75 16.10 -2.54
C LEU A 794 6.37 14.94 -3.47
N GLU A 795 7.22 14.66 -4.45
CA GLU A 795 7.19 13.36 -5.15
C GLU A 795 7.70 12.21 -4.26
N GLU A 796 8.22 12.52 -3.07
CA GLU A 796 8.49 11.54 -2.00
C GLU A 796 7.70 11.90 -0.73
N PHE A 797 6.66 11.08 -0.43
CA PHE A 797 5.86 11.19 0.80
C PHE A 797 6.74 11.14 2.07
N VAL A 798 6.99 12.29 2.70
CA VAL A 798 7.46 12.36 4.10
C VAL A 798 6.25 12.50 5.02
N TRP A 799 6.03 11.47 5.84
CA TRP A 799 4.95 11.41 6.81
C TRP A 799 5.19 12.44 7.93
N ILE A 800 4.27 13.38 8.12
CA ILE A 800 4.20 14.26 9.29
C ILE A 800 3.78 13.36 10.47
N TRP A 801 4.73 13.04 11.34
CA TRP A 801 4.55 12.06 12.43
C TRP A 801 3.32 12.33 13.32
N GLU A 802 2.91 13.59 13.53
CA GLU A 802 1.72 13.94 14.33
C GLU A 802 0.42 13.55 13.62
N VAL A 803 0.35 13.81 12.30
CA VAL A 803 -0.80 13.45 11.46
C VAL A 803 -0.78 11.95 11.16
N GLU A 804 0.40 11.35 11.05
CA GLU A 804 0.58 9.90 10.98
C GLU A 804 0.15 9.19 12.26
N GLU A 805 0.49 9.74 13.44
CA GLU A 805 0.06 9.20 14.73
C GLU A 805 -1.45 9.36 14.91
N GLU A 806 -2.01 10.50 14.53
CA GLU A 806 -3.44 10.73 14.50
C GLU A 806 -4.15 9.78 13.53
N PHE A 807 -3.65 9.64 12.30
CA PHE A 807 -4.14 8.69 11.30
C PHE A 807 -4.05 7.26 11.83
N SER A 808 -2.93 6.87 12.44
CA SER A 808 -2.72 5.55 13.04
C SER A 808 -3.68 5.26 14.20
N LYS A 809 -4.07 6.28 14.97
CA LYS A 809 -5.10 6.16 16.03
C LYS A 809 -6.51 6.13 15.46
N TYR A 810 -6.77 6.85 14.37
CA TYR A 810 -8.08 6.92 13.71
C TYR A 810 -8.40 5.64 12.94
N ILE A 811 -7.39 5.01 12.30
CA ILE A 811 -7.57 3.84 11.43
C ILE A 811 -8.34 2.69 12.10
N PRO A 812 -8.00 2.22 13.32
CA PRO A 812 -8.77 1.16 13.96
C PRO A 812 -10.25 1.53 14.16
N GLY A 813 -10.55 2.77 14.56
CA GLY A 813 -11.93 3.27 14.67
C GLY A 813 -12.64 3.35 13.32
N TYR A 814 -11.92 3.77 12.29
CA TYR A 814 -12.41 3.82 10.92
C TYR A 814 -12.76 2.43 10.35
N ILE A 815 -11.89 1.45 10.60
CA ILE A 815 -12.15 0.06 10.21
C ILE A 815 -13.38 -0.46 10.93
N ASP A 816 -13.49 -0.26 12.24
CA ASP A 816 -14.67 -0.69 12.99
C ASP A 816 -15.96 0.04 12.53
N MET A 817 -15.89 1.31 12.13
CA MET A 817 -17.01 2.03 11.49
C MET A 817 -17.44 1.37 10.19
N LEU A 818 -16.49 1.03 9.31
CA LEU A 818 -16.76 0.32 8.07
C LEU A 818 -17.41 -1.05 8.33
N HIS A 819 -16.94 -1.78 9.34
CA HIS A 819 -17.53 -3.05 9.76
C HIS A 819 -18.97 -2.88 10.23
N GLN A 820 -19.19 -1.95 11.14
CA GLN A 820 -20.52 -1.68 11.69
C GLN A 820 -21.51 -1.33 10.57
N VAL A 821 -21.15 -0.45 9.62
CA VAL A 821 -22.01 -0.10 8.48
C VAL A 821 -22.19 -1.28 7.52
N ASN A 822 -21.18 -2.13 7.37
CA ASN A 822 -21.27 -3.28 6.51
C ASN A 822 -22.16 -4.41 7.08
N GLU A 823 -22.24 -4.57 8.40
CA GLU A 823 -23.13 -5.52 9.08
C GLU A 823 -24.58 -5.01 9.22
N MET A 824 -24.83 -3.72 8.94
CA MET A 824 -26.18 -3.15 8.94
C MET A 824 -26.94 -3.58 7.68
N ASP A 825 -27.72 -4.65 7.79
CA ASP A 825 -28.56 -5.18 6.70
C ASP A 825 -30.03 -4.70 6.79
N ASP A 826 -30.48 -4.25 7.98
CA ASP A 826 -31.89 -3.92 8.28
C ASP A 826 -32.25 -2.42 8.21
N CYS A 827 -31.34 -1.57 7.73
CA CYS A 827 -31.51 -0.10 7.76
C CYS A 827 -32.30 0.43 6.56
N LEU A 828 -33.59 0.10 6.47
CA LEU A 828 -34.43 0.36 5.28
C LEU A 828 -35.43 1.51 5.40
N GLU A 829 -35.41 2.26 6.48
CA GLU A 829 -36.24 3.47 6.56
C GLU A 829 -35.57 4.58 5.75
N ARG A 830 -36.37 5.38 5.02
CA ARG A 830 -35.92 6.55 4.24
C ARG A 830 -35.03 7.50 5.06
N ASP A 831 -35.12 7.43 6.39
CA ASP A 831 -34.39 8.26 7.35
C ASP A 831 -33.14 7.60 7.97
N SER A 832 -32.74 6.40 7.52
CA SER A 832 -31.57 5.66 8.03
C SER A 832 -30.22 6.38 7.85
N SER A 833 -30.17 7.39 6.97
CA SER A 833 -29.00 8.25 6.81
C SER A 833 -28.96 9.43 7.81
N SER A 834 -30.00 9.62 8.62
CA SER A 834 -30.03 10.60 9.69
C SER A 834 -29.11 10.16 10.83
N PRO A 835 -28.17 11.01 11.31
CA PRO A 835 -27.30 10.68 12.43
C PRO A 835 -28.06 10.27 13.71
N ARG A 836 -29.31 10.74 13.88
CA ARG A 836 -30.17 10.36 15.02
C ARG A 836 -30.65 8.90 14.93
N VAL A 837 -31.20 8.52 13.78
CA VAL A 837 -31.69 7.15 13.53
C VAL A 837 -30.52 6.16 13.51
N LEU A 838 -29.38 6.59 12.95
CA LEU A 838 -28.17 5.79 12.92
C LEU A 838 -27.67 5.49 14.34
N PHE A 839 -27.64 6.50 15.21
CA PHE A 839 -27.21 6.37 16.60
C PHE A 839 -28.04 5.34 17.39
N GLU A 840 -29.35 5.27 17.15
CA GLU A 840 -30.24 4.29 17.79
C GLU A 840 -30.03 2.85 17.30
N LYS A 841 -29.50 2.67 16.08
CA LYS A 841 -29.28 1.36 15.44
C LYS A 841 -27.86 0.82 15.55
N LEU A 842 -26.92 1.56 16.15
CA LEU A 842 -25.54 1.10 16.36
C LEU A 842 -25.47 -0.01 17.42
N ASP A 843 -24.53 -0.94 17.26
CA ASP A 843 -24.23 -1.94 18.30
C ASP A 843 -23.86 -1.22 19.62
N PRO A 844 -24.55 -1.50 20.73
CA PRO A 844 -24.23 -0.95 22.04
C PRO A 844 -22.76 -1.13 22.46
N LYS A 845 -22.10 -2.21 22.02
CA LYS A 845 -20.66 -2.44 22.25
C LYS A 845 -19.80 -1.45 21.48
N PHE A 846 -20.16 -1.13 20.24
CA PHE A 846 -19.46 -0.13 19.42
C PHE A 846 -19.63 1.28 20.02
N VAL A 847 -20.86 1.64 20.40
CA VAL A 847 -21.19 2.91 21.07
C VAL A 847 -20.39 3.08 22.35
N SER A 848 -20.31 2.04 23.18
CA SER A 848 -19.54 2.04 24.43
C SER A 848 -18.04 2.12 24.19
N LYS A 849 -17.50 1.38 23.20
CA LYS A 849 -16.07 1.35 22.86
C LYS A 849 -15.53 2.71 22.43
N TYR A 850 -16.33 3.51 21.71
CA TYR A 850 -15.94 4.82 21.19
C TYR A 850 -16.58 6.01 21.91
N ALA A 851 -17.27 5.78 23.03
CA ALA A 851 -17.92 6.81 23.84
C ALA A 851 -18.85 7.75 23.03
N ILE A 852 -19.63 7.18 22.11
CA ILE A 852 -20.56 7.95 21.28
C ILE A 852 -21.77 8.34 22.15
N GLY A 853 -21.83 9.60 22.58
CA GLY A 853 -22.86 10.10 23.50
C GLY A 853 -23.90 11.04 22.87
N SER A 854 -23.75 11.39 21.59
CA SER A 854 -24.60 12.38 20.93
C SER A 854 -24.73 12.11 19.42
N PRO A 855 -25.89 12.42 18.81
CA PRO A 855 -26.07 12.40 17.35
C PRO A 855 -25.13 13.32 16.56
N SER A 856 -24.42 14.24 17.24
CA SER A 856 -23.45 15.16 16.65
C SER A 856 -22.01 14.62 16.64
N HIS A 857 -21.78 13.36 17.01
CA HIS A 857 -20.44 12.77 17.05
C HIS A 857 -19.85 12.60 15.63
N ASP A 858 -18.57 12.92 15.45
CA ASP A 858 -17.90 12.92 14.13
C ASP A 858 -18.00 11.58 13.39
N TYR A 859 -17.97 10.46 14.10
CA TYR A 859 -18.12 9.12 13.52
C TYR A 859 -19.49 8.93 12.87
N LEU A 860 -20.56 9.48 13.43
CA LEU A 860 -21.91 9.33 12.87
C LEU A 860 -22.06 10.07 11.53
N TRP A 861 -21.30 11.15 11.32
CA TRP A 861 -21.28 11.84 10.03
C TRP A 861 -20.61 10.97 8.95
N ALA A 862 -19.44 10.39 9.26
CA ALA A 862 -18.73 9.50 8.35
C ALA A 862 -19.56 8.24 8.04
N MET A 863 -20.15 7.62 9.07
CA MET A 863 -21.00 6.44 8.94
C MET A 863 -22.30 6.75 8.18
N SER A 864 -22.90 7.93 8.36
CA SER A 864 -24.05 8.37 7.56
C SER A 864 -23.72 8.44 6.06
N ALA A 865 -22.55 8.99 5.72
CA ALA A 865 -22.07 9.02 4.33
C ALA A 865 -21.79 7.61 3.77
N MET A 866 -21.22 6.72 4.59
CA MET A 866 -20.99 5.31 4.24
C MET A 866 -22.31 4.56 3.98
N VAL A 867 -23.30 4.73 4.86
CA VAL A 867 -24.64 4.12 4.71
C VAL A 867 -25.29 4.59 3.42
N LYS A 868 -25.23 5.89 3.10
CA LYS A 868 -25.73 6.42 1.82
C LYS A 868 -25.07 5.78 0.61
N ARG A 869 -23.75 5.54 0.65
CA ARG A 869 -23.02 4.88 -0.45
C ARG A 869 -23.37 3.39 -0.59
N LYS A 870 -23.70 2.72 0.51
CA LYS A 870 -24.11 1.29 0.53
C LYS A 870 -25.60 1.08 0.20
N MET A 871 -26.44 2.10 0.42
CA MET A 871 -27.91 2.01 0.35
C MET A 871 -28.42 1.43 -0.98
N SER A 872 -27.89 1.92 -2.11
CA SER A 872 -28.29 1.42 -3.44
C SER A 872 -27.95 -0.06 -3.63
N ALA A 873 -26.76 -0.51 -3.22
CA ALA A 873 -26.35 -1.90 -3.34
C ALA A 873 -27.19 -2.84 -2.45
N MET A 874 -27.52 -2.42 -1.22
CA MET A 874 -28.36 -3.21 -0.31
C MET A 874 -29.80 -3.34 -0.82
N HIS A 875 -30.39 -2.25 -1.34
CA HIS A 875 -31.70 -2.30 -1.97
C HIS A 875 -31.74 -3.29 -3.13
N TRP A 876 -30.66 -3.32 -3.90
CA TRP A 876 -30.54 -4.15 -5.09
C TRP A 876 -30.30 -5.62 -4.77
N GLN A 877 -29.44 -5.94 -3.82
CA GLN A 877 -29.24 -7.31 -3.34
C GLN A 877 -30.54 -7.90 -2.77
N ARG A 878 -31.26 -7.15 -1.92
CA ARG A 878 -32.54 -7.61 -1.36
C ARG A 878 -33.61 -7.78 -2.45
N ARG A 879 -33.63 -6.89 -3.44
CA ARG A 879 -34.49 -7.01 -4.62
C ARG A 879 -34.22 -8.35 -5.33
N ASN A 880 -32.97 -8.70 -5.55
CA ASN A 880 -32.57 -9.92 -6.23
C ASN A 880 -32.78 -11.18 -5.40
N ASP A 881 -32.56 -11.14 -4.08
CA ASP A 881 -32.86 -12.26 -3.18
C ASP A 881 -34.36 -12.56 -3.16
N LYS A 882 -35.21 -11.53 -3.09
CA LYS A 882 -36.66 -11.68 -3.19
C LYS A 882 -37.09 -12.22 -4.56
N MET A 883 -36.47 -11.74 -5.63
CA MET A 883 -36.70 -12.22 -6.99
C MET A 883 -36.29 -13.69 -7.15
N PHE A 884 -35.12 -14.09 -6.65
CA PHE A 884 -34.64 -15.47 -6.65
C PHE A 884 -35.56 -16.40 -5.86
N GLN A 885 -36.01 -15.99 -4.66
CA GLN A 885 -36.96 -16.76 -3.85
C GLN A 885 -38.29 -16.96 -4.58
N PHE A 886 -38.84 -15.89 -5.18
CA PHE A 886 -40.06 -15.95 -5.97
C PHE A 886 -39.92 -16.89 -7.18
N LEU A 887 -38.80 -16.81 -7.90
CA LEU A 887 -38.53 -17.65 -9.06
C LEU A 887 -38.32 -19.12 -8.70
N CYS A 888 -37.71 -19.42 -7.54
CA CYS A 888 -37.62 -20.78 -7.02
C CYS A 888 -39.00 -21.36 -6.71
N LEU A 889 -39.92 -20.55 -6.17
CA LEU A 889 -41.30 -20.97 -5.92
C LEU A 889 -42.04 -21.29 -7.23
N LEU A 890 -41.86 -20.47 -8.27
CA LEU A 890 -42.44 -20.75 -9.60
C LEU A 890 -41.90 -22.07 -10.21
N ILE A 891 -40.60 -22.37 -10.02
CA ILE A 891 -40.01 -23.66 -10.41
C ILE A 891 -40.63 -24.83 -9.63
N ASP A 892 -41.09 -24.61 -8.39
CA ASP A 892 -41.64 -25.64 -7.51
C ASP A 892 -43.17 -25.76 -7.52
N PHE A 893 -43.88 -24.85 -8.17
CA PHE A 893 -45.35 -24.74 -8.19
C PHE A 893 -46.06 -25.93 -8.88
N LYS A 894 -47.27 -26.30 -8.43
CA LYS A 894 -48.12 -27.37 -9.00
C LYS A 894 -49.56 -26.83 -9.25
N PRO A 895 -50.17 -27.06 -10.44
CA PRO A 895 -49.62 -27.68 -11.64
C PRO A 895 -48.58 -26.78 -12.33
N TYR A 896 -47.63 -27.38 -13.05
CA TYR A 896 -46.46 -26.69 -13.60
C TYR A 896 -46.77 -25.87 -14.87
N ILE A 897 -46.10 -24.73 -15.01
CA ILE A 897 -46.25 -23.77 -16.11
C ILE A 897 -45.55 -24.24 -17.39
N GLN A 898 -46.26 -24.21 -18.52
CA GLN A 898 -45.76 -24.49 -19.87
C GLN A 898 -45.46 -23.19 -20.61
N HIS A 899 -44.34 -23.12 -21.35
CA HIS A 899 -44.10 -22.00 -22.27
C HIS A 899 -45.21 -21.91 -23.33
N SER A 900 -45.73 -23.04 -23.82
CA SER A 900 -46.87 -23.08 -24.74
C SER A 900 -48.22 -22.69 -24.12
N SER A 901 -48.30 -22.49 -22.80
CA SER A 901 -49.52 -22.11 -22.06
C SER A 901 -49.39 -20.73 -21.38
N TYR A 902 -48.37 -19.97 -21.78
CA TYR A 902 -47.85 -18.81 -21.06
C TYR A 902 -48.80 -17.62 -20.97
N ASP A 903 -49.61 -17.36 -21.99
CA ASP A 903 -50.29 -16.05 -22.13
C ASP A 903 -51.39 -15.75 -21.08
N ASP A 904 -52.02 -16.75 -20.46
CA ASP A 904 -53.10 -16.51 -19.47
C ASP A 904 -52.88 -17.23 -18.12
N SER A 905 -52.26 -18.42 -18.11
CA SER A 905 -52.24 -19.29 -16.92
C SER A 905 -51.25 -18.86 -15.83
N VAL A 906 -50.16 -18.17 -16.16
CA VAL A 906 -49.09 -17.81 -15.21
C VAL A 906 -49.50 -16.64 -14.34
N VAL A 907 -50.15 -15.64 -14.92
CA VAL A 907 -50.66 -14.46 -14.21
C VAL A 907 -51.76 -14.89 -13.25
N GLU A 908 -52.71 -15.72 -13.70
CA GLU A 908 -53.78 -16.27 -12.85
C GLU A 908 -53.23 -17.15 -11.72
N LEU A 909 -52.27 -18.06 -11.98
CA LEU A 909 -51.66 -18.90 -10.93
C LEU A 909 -50.85 -18.09 -9.91
N VAL A 910 -50.17 -17.02 -10.33
CA VAL A 910 -49.45 -16.10 -9.44
C VAL A 910 -50.45 -15.33 -8.56
N GLU A 911 -51.56 -14.87 -9.11
CA GLU A 911 -52.64 -14.17 -8.38
C GLU A 911 -53.41 -15.09 -7.42
N GLU A 912 -53.67 -16.34 -7.80
CA GLU A 912 -54.36 -17.34 -6.98
C GLU A 912 -53.49 -17.90 -5.84
N SER A 913 -52.17 -18.00 -6.03
CA SER A 913 -51.27 -18.65 -5.06
C SER A 913 -51.20 -17.97 -3.69
N LYS A 914 -51.62 -16.70 -3.54
CA LYS A 914 -51.49 -15.87 -2.33
C LYS A 914 -50.08 -15.90 -1.68
N ALA A 915 -49.06 -16.41 -2.38
CA ALA A 915 -47.86 -16.93 -1.73
C ALA A 915 -46.87 -15.84 -1.28
N TYR A 916 -46.94 -14.62 -1.83
CA TYR A 916 -46.05 -13.52 -1.46
C TYR A 916 -46.74 -12.15 -1.65
N PRO A 917 -47.53 -11.65 -0.68
CA PRO A 917 -48.19 -10.34 -0.77
C PRO A 917 -47.21 -9.15 -0.76
N ASP A 918 -45.94 -9.35 -0.38
CA ASP A 918 -44.93 -8.30 -0.17
C ASP A 918 -43.98 -8.06 -1.36
N LEU A 919 -44.24 -8.66 -2.53
CA LEU A 919 -43.45 -8.41 -3.74
C LEU A 919 -44.10 -7.32 -4.60
N ALA A 920 -43.39 -6.18 -4.72
CA ALA A 920 -43.89 -5.04 -5.50
C ALA A 920 -44.18 -5.43 -6.96
N GLU A 921 -45.19 -4.81 -7.55
CA GLU A 921 -45.70 -5.15 -8.90
C GLU A 921 -44.63 -5.09 -9.99
N PHE A 922 -43.73 -4.10 -9.94
CA PHE A 922 -42.60 -3.99 -10.88
C PHE A 922 -41.60 -5.16 -10.79
N LEU A 923 -41.42 -5.72 -9.60
CA LEU A 923 -40.50 -6.84 -9.35
C LEU A 923 -41.05 -8.15 -9.94
N ARG A 924 -42.38 -8.28 -10.03
CA ARG A 924 -43.06 -9.45 -10.63
C ARG A 924 -42.86 -9.49 -12.14
N ALA A 925 -42.98 -8.36 -12.83
CA ALA A 925 -42.78 -8.28 -14.27
C ALA A 925 -41.36 -8.70 -14.67
N ASP A 926 -40.34 -8.11 -14.02
CA ASP A 926 -38.92 -8.42 -14.29
C ASP A 926 -38.59 -9.89 -13.96
N ALA A 927 -39.16 -10.44 -12.88
CA ALA A 927 -38.99 -11.84 -12.53
C ALA A 927 -39.60 -12.77 -13.60
N LEU A 928 -40.80 -12.47 -14.08
CA LEU A 928 -41.47 -13.25 -15.11
C LEU A 928 -40.68 -13.24 -16.43
N GLU A 929 -40.09 -12.12 -16.82
CA GLU A 929 -39.23 -12.04 -18.00
C GLU A 929 -38.01 -12.96 -17.88
N VAL A 930 -37.30 -12.93 -16.75
CA VAL A 930 -36.17 -13.82 -16.45
C VAL A 930 -36.60 -15.29 -16.44
N PHE A 931 -37.74 -15.60 -15.82
CA PHE A 931 -38.31 -16.94 -15.78
C PHE A 931 -38.57 -17.47 -17.19
N CYS A 932 -39.11 -16.62 -18.07
CA CYS A 932 -39.44 -16.97 -19.44
C CYS A 932 -38.21 -17.20 -20.29
N ALA A 933 -37.18 -16.38 -20.16
CA ALA A 933 -35.91 -16.60 -20.86
C ALA A 933 -35.31 -17.96 -20.49
N ILE A 934 -35.36 -18.36 -19.22
CA ILE A 934 -34.87 -19.65 -18.74
C ILE A 934 -35.75 -20.81 -19.24
N LEU A 935 -37.08 -20.69 -19.15
CA LEU A 935 -38.03 -21.70 -19.64
C LEU A 935 -38.01 -21.86 -21.16
N PHE A 936 -37.81 -20.78 -21.91
CA PHE A 936 -37.70 -20.79 -23.37
C PHE A 936 -36.52 -21.65 -23.84
N LEU A 937 -35.43 -21.68 -23.06
CA LEU A 937 -34.25 -22.48 -23.33
C LEU A 937 -34.38 -23.93 -22.85
N TRP A 938 -35.29 -24.19 -21.91
CA TRP A 938 -35.55 -25.47 -21.26
C TRP A 938 -37.06 -25.71 -21.19
N GLU A 939 -37.66 -26.18 -22.27
CA GLU A 939 -39.07 -26.57 -22.30
C GLU A 939 -39.17 -28.06 -21.99
N PRO A 940 -39.23 -28.57 -20.75
CA PRO A 940 -39.39 -30.01 -20.50
C PRO A 940 -40.79 -30.48 -20.92
N GLN A 941 -40.89 -31.47 -21.80
CA GLN A 941 -42.15 -32.20 -21.97
C GLN A 941 -42.41 -33.01 -20.68
N PHE A 942 -43.66 -32.93 -20.22
CA PHE A 942 -44.06 -33.10 -18.83
C PHE A 942 -43.95 -34.54 -18.34
N HIS A 943 -42.77 -34.89 -17.84
CA HIS A 943 -42.54 -36.15 -17.14
C HIS A 943 -41.81 -35.95 -15.79
N PRO A 944 -42.34 -36.47 -14.66
CA PRO A 944 -41.73 -36.42 -13.31
C PRO A 944 -40.23 -36.70 -13.19
N MET A 945 -39.73 -37.72 -13.87
CA MET A 945 -38.29 -38.00 -13.83
C MET A 945 -37.41 -36.98 -14.58
N ILE A 946 -37.96 -36.29 -15.59
CA ILE A 946 -37.26 -35.13 -16.18
C ILE A 946 -37.24 -34.01 -15.14
N ARG A 947 -38.36 -33.78 -14.43
CA ARG A 947 -38.52 -32.70 -13.43
C ARG A 947 -37.49 -32.77 -12.30
N LYS A 948 -37.29 -33.93 -11.65
CA LYS A 948 -36.41 -34.04 -10.47
C LYS A 948 -34.94 -33.69 -10.78
N GLU A 949 -34.40 -34.21 -11.88
CA GLU A 949 -33.02 -33.91 -12.30
C GLU A 949 -32.88 -32.48 -12.84
N HIS A 950 -33.94 -31.95 -13.47
CA HIS A 950 -33.93 -30.64 -14.11
C HIS A 950 -34.10 -29.46 -13.14
N LYS A 951 -34.83 -29.63 -12.05
CA LYS A 951 -35.08 -28.59 -11.05
C LYS A 951 -33.80 -28.03 -10.45
N ASP A 952 -32.86 -28.91 -10.09
CA ASP A 952 -31.59 -28.48 -9.51
C ASP A 952 -30.75 -27.70 -10.52
N VAL A 953 -30.80 -28.07 -11.80
CA VAL A 953 -30.12 -27.35 -12.88
C VAL A 953 -30.76 -25.98 -13.11
N LEU A 954 -32.09 -25.90 -13.16
CA LEU A 954 -32.82 -24.64 -13.32
C LEU A 954 -32.61 -23.70 -12.13
N LYS A 955 -32.63 -24.21 -10.90
CA LYS A 955 -32.33 -23.42 -9.69
C LYS A 955 -30.89 -22.94 -9.67
N LYS A 956 -29.92 -23.75 -10.15
CA LYS A 956 -28.52 -23.32 -10.32
C LYS A 956 -28.37 -22.23 -11.37
N ILE A 957 -29.02 -22.36 -12.54
CA ILE A 957 -29.02 -21.34 -13.60
C ILE A 957 -29.66 -20.05 -13.08
N LEU A 958 -30.82 -20.16 -12.45
CA LEU A 958 -31.54 -19.05 -11.84
C LEU A 958 -30.68 -18.34 -10.79
N HIS A 959 -30.01 -19.10 -9.92
CA HIS A 959 -29.07 -18.56 -8.96
C HIS A 959 -27.95 -17.79 -9.66
N HIS A 960 -27.38 -18.32 -10.75
CA HIS A 960 -26.34 -17.62 -11.51
C HIS A 960 -26.87 -16.34 -12.17
N VAL A 961 -28.04 -16.36 -12.82
CA VAL A 961 -28.63 -15.19 -13.50
C VAL A 961 -28.99 -14.09 -12.50
N THR A 962 -29.63 -14.44 -11.38
CA THR A 962 -29.97 -13.48 -10.31
C THR A 962 -28.73 -12.98 -9.54
N SER A 963 -27.66 -13.79 -9.46
CA SER A 963 -26.38 -13.41 -8.83
C SER A 963 -25.42 -12.67 -9.77
N LEU A 964 -25.64 -12.70 -11.08
CA LEU A 964 -24.82 -12.02 -12.09
C LEU A 964 -25.07 -10.52 -12.09
N GLU A 965 -26.34 -10.21 -12.09
CA GLU A 965 -26.90 -8.90 -11.87
C GLU A 965 -26.29 -8.24 -10.61
N ASN A 966 -26.05 -9.05 -9.57
CA ASN A 966 -25.43 -8.61 -8.32
C ASN A 966 -23.99 -8.10 -8.52
N ILE A 967 -23.22 -8.60 -9.49
CA ILE A 967 -21.81 -8.20 -9.73
C ILE A 967 -21.68 -6.77 -10.25
N THR A 968 -22.65 -6.31 -11.05
CA THR A 968 -22.66 -4.95 -11.62
C THR A 968 -22.99 -3.87 -10.58
N PHE A 969 -23.74 -4.23 -9.53
CA PHE A 969 -24.28 -3.28 -8.54
C PHE A 969 -23.77 -3.45 -7.11
N LEU A 970 -23.27 -4.63 -6.70
CA LEU A 970 -22.57 -4.85 -5.43
C LEU A 970 -21.13 -4.36 -5.54
N LYS A 971 -20.97 -3.06 -5.32
CA LYS A 971 -19.65 -2.52 -4.95
C LYS A 971 -19.49 -2.71 -3.44
N PRO A 972 -18.48 -3.45 -2.95
CA PRO A 972 -18.18 -3.46 -1.53
C PRO A 972 -17.99 -2.00 -1.07
N LEU A 973 -18.38 -1.68 0.16
CA LEU A 973 -18.20 -0.35 0.72
C LEU A 973 -16.69 -0.09 0.86
N LEU A 974 -16.08 0.50 -0.17
CA LEU A 974 -14.65 0.75 -0.17
C LEU A 974 -14.32 1.96 0.70
N PRO A 975 -13.13 1.95 1.32
CA PRO A 975 -12.62 3.12 1.99
C PRO A 975 -12.58 4.31 1.04
N ASP A 976 -13.17 5.43 1.43
CA ASP A 976 -13.19 6.65 0.64
C ASP A 976 -12.46 7.74 1.41
N VAL A 977 -11.63 8.50 0.69
CA VAL A 977 -10.87 9.61 1.26
C VAL A 977 -11.79 10.60 1.98
N ARG A 978 -13.03 10.77 1.53
CA ARG A 978 -14.02 11.69 2.11
C ARG A 978 -14.53 11.26 3.48
N ASP A 979 -14.39 9.97 3.83
CA ASP A 979 -14.80 9.45 5.14
C ASP A 979 -13.85 9.87 6.26
N PHE A 980 -12.66 10.38 5.89
CA PHE A 980 -11.66 10.86 6.83
C PHE A 980 -11.81 12.37 7.04
N PRO A 981 -11.54 12.86 8.27
CA PRO A 981 -11.38 14.28 8.55
C PRO A 981 -10.46 14.94 7.52
N VAL A 982 -10.77 16.16 7.08
CA VAL A 982 -10.08 16.85 5.97
C VAL A 982 -8.55 16.79 6.09
N ARG A 983 -8.01 16.97 7.30
CA ARG A 983 -6.57 16.90 7.61
C ARG A 983 -5.93 15.51 7.42
N LEU A 984 -6.71 14.43 7.54
CA LEU A 984 -6.25 13.04 7.40
C LEU A 984 -6.39 12.51 5.97
N ARG A 985 -7.06 13.25 5.08
CA ARG A 985 -7.35 12.82 3.70
C ARG A 985 -6.12 12.47 2.85
N PRO A 986 -4.98 13.17 2.94
CA PRO A 986 -3.78 12.78 2.19
C PRO A 986 -3.21 11.42 2.62
N TYR A 987 -3.23 11.13 3.93
CA TYR A 987 -2.82 9.83 4.49
C TYR A 987 -3.82 8.74 4.13
N ALA A 988 -5.11 9.05 4.19
CA ALA A 988 -6.16 8.17 3.72
C ALA A 988 -5.98 7.85 2.23
N LYS A 989 -5.73 8.84 1.36
CA LYS A 989 -5.47 8.65 -0.07
C LYS A 989 -4.31 7.68 -0.28
N ASN A 990 -3.16 7.93 0.32
CA ASN A 990 -1.99 7.04 0.22
C ASN A 990 -2.25 5.63 0.80
N TYR A 991 -2.95 5.53 1.92
CA TYR A 991 -3.34 4.25 2.53
C TYR A 991 -4.29 3.46 1.63
N ILE A 992 -5.28 4.13 1.05
CA ILE A 992 -6.26 3.59 0.12
C ILE A 992 -5.58 3.16 -1.17
N ASP A 993 -4.74 4.01 -1.76
CA ASP A 993 -4.00 3.74 -3.01
C ASP A 993 -3.03 2.55 -2.85
N ASN A 994 -2.41 2.40 -1.67
CA ASN A 994 -1.54 1.25 -1.40
C ASN A 994 -2.29 -0.05 -1.07
N ARG A 995 -3.47 0.03 -0.45
CA ARG A 995 -4.27 -1.14 -0.06
C ARG A 995 -5.19 -1.63 -1.17
N ASN A 996 -5.61 -0.75 -2.09
CA ASN A 996 -6.49 -1.10 -3.21
C ASN A 996 -5.77 -1.73 -4.40
N LYS A 997 -4.44 -1.94 -4.35
CA LYS A 997 -3.70 -2.59 -5.46
C LYS A 997 -4.26 -3.96 -5.80
N GLU A 998 -4.57 -4.78 -4.79
CA GLU A 998 -5.16 -6.11 -5.00
C GLU A 998 -6.58 -6.03 -5.61
N TYR A 999 -7.39 -5.05 -5.18
CA TYR A 999 -8.72 -4.81 -5.74
C TYR A 999 -8.67 -4.28 -7.18
N ILE A 1000 -7.72 -3.39 -7.49
CA ILE A 1000 -7.50 -2.87 -8.85
C ILE A 1000 -7.06 -4.00 -9.79
N VAL A 1001 -6.13 -4.85 -9.33
CA VAL A 1001 -5.71 -6.05 -10.08
C VAL A 1001 -6.89 -6.99 -10.28
N ALA A 1002 -7.67 -7.28 -9.24
CA ALA A 1002 -8.85 -8.14 -9.36
C ALA A 1002 -9.89 -7.60 -10.34
N LYS A 1003 -10.15 -6.28 -10.31
CA LYS A 1003 -11.06 -5.60 -11.23
C LYS A 1003 -10.57 -5.70 -12.69
N GLU A 1004 -9.27 -5.52 -12.91
CA GLU A 1004 -8.68 -5.63 -14.24
C GLU A 1004 -8.70 -7.09 -14.75
N GLN A 1005 -8.43 -8.07 -13.88
CA GLN A 1005 -8.56 -9.48 -14.21
C GLN A 1005 -10.00 -9.85 -14.56
N ALA A 1006 -10.99 -9.39 -13.80
CA ALA A 1006 -12.40 -9.62 -14.11
C ALA A 1006 -12.82 -8.97 -15.43
N ARG A 1007 -12.34 -7.75 -15.72
CA ARG A 1007 -12.58 -7.06 -17.01
C ARG A 1007 -11.99 -7.83 -18.19
N LEU A 1008 -10.74 -8.28 -18.07
CA LEU A 1008 -10.07 -9.09 -19.10
C LEU A 1008 -10.76 -10.44 -19.28
N HIS A 1009 -11.25 -11.04 -18.20
CA HIS A 1009 -11.98 -12.31 -18.23
C HIS A 1009 -13.34 -12.19 -18.93
N GLU A 1010 -14.08 -11.11 -18.69
CA GLU A 1010 -15.32 -10.83 -19.43
C GLU A 1010 -15.08 -10.64 -20.93
N GLN A 1011 -13.99 -9.95 -21.30
CA GLN A 1011 -13.59 -9.81 -22.70
C GLN A 1011 -13.20 -11.15 -23.33
N PHE A 1012 -12.53 -12.01 -22.56
CA PHE A 1012 -12.18 -13.35 -23.00
C PHE A 1012 -13.42 -14.24 -23.17
N ASP A 1013 -14.40 -14.16 -22.28
CA ASP A 1013 -15.68 -14.86 -22.42
C ASP A 1013 -16.48 -14.39 -23.63
N ALA A 1014 -16.48 -13.08 -23.91
CA ALA A 1014 -17.09 -12.54 -25.12
C ALA A 1014 -16.36 -13.04 -26.39
N HIS A 1015 -15.03 -13.17 -26.33
CA HIS A 1015 -14.25 -13.77 -27.41
C HIS A 1015 -14.59 -15.25 -27.61
N LEU A 1016 -14.73 -16.03 -26.54
CA LEU A 1016 -15.20 -17.43 -26.62
C LEU A 1016 -16.62 -17.57 -27.16
N ALA A 1017 -17.51 -16.63 -26.81
CA ALA A 1017 -18.89 -16.61 -27.30
C ALA A 1017 -18.98 -16.57 -28.83
N SER A 1018 -17.98 -15.98 -29.50
CA SER A 1018 -17.90 -15.91 -30.97
C SER A 1018 -17.74 -17.28 -31.65
N GLY A 1019 -17.34 -18.32 -30.90
CA GLY A 1019 -17.16 -19.68 -31.40
C GLY A 1019 -15.84 -19.92 -32.16
N VAL A 1020 -14.99 -18.90 -32.31
CA VAL A 1020 -13.68 -19.00 -33.00
C VAL A 1020 -12.79 -20.12 -32.43
N LEU A 1021 -12.90 -20.39 -31.13
CA LEU A 1021 -12.08 -21.38 -30.43
C LEU A 1021 -12.77 -22.74 -30.21
N ASP A 1022 -14.04 -22.89 -30.63
CA ASP A 1022 -14.83 -24.09 -30.34
C ASP A 1022 -14.24 -25.37 -30.96
N HIS A 1023 -13.54 -25.26 -32.11
CA HIS A 1023 -12.84 -26.38 -32.74
C HIS A 1023 -11.71 -26.96 -31.88
N TYR A 1024 -11.07 -26.15 -31.03
CA TYR A 1024 -10.01 -26.64 -30.15
C TYR A 1024 -10.58 -27.36 -28.92
N LEU A 1025 -11.81 -27.05 -28.52
CA LEU A 1025 -12.46 -27.62 -27.34
C LEU A 1025 -13.21 -28.93 -27.63
N SER A 1026 -13.64 -29.15 -28.87
CA SER A 1026 -14.46 -30.29 -29.27
C SER A 1026 -13.73 -31.65 -29.32
N LYS A 1027 -12.40 -31.68 -29.15
CA LYS A 1027 -11.59 -32.90 -29.27
C LYS A 1027 -11.47 -33.74 -28.00
N GLY A 1028 -11.98 -33.30 -26.85
CA GLY A 1028 -12.12 -34.13 -25.63
C GLY A 1028 -10.82 -34.66 -25.00
N ASP A 1029 -9.66 -34.47 -25.63
CA ASP A 1029 -8.37 -34.97 -25.15
C ASP A 1029 -7.76 -33.98 -24.15
N ALA A 1030 -7.20 -34.47 -23.04
CA ALA A 1030 -6.54 -33.63 -22.02
C ALA A 1030 -5.36 -32.78 -22.57
N GLY A 1031 -4.83 -33.12 -23.76
CA GLY A 1031 -3.84 -32.31 -24.50
C GLY A 1031 -4.41 -31.06 -25.19
N SER A 1032 -5.73 -31.02 -25.45
CA SER A 1032 -6.40 -29.94 -26.20
C SER A 1032 -6.42 -28.59 -25.48
N HIS A 1033 -6.44 -28.58 -24.14
CA HIS A 1033 -6.39 -27.33 -23.37
C HIS A 1033 -5.05 -26.61 -23.52
N GLY A 1034 -3.94 -27.35 -23.64
CA GLY A 1034 -2.63 -26.78 -23.89
C GLY A 1034 -2.50 -26.19 -25.29
N ASP A 1035 -3.11 -26.83 -26.29
CA ASP A 1035 -3.10 -26.35 -27.68
C ASP A 1035 -4.05 -25.17 -27.90
N ALA A 1036 -5.23 -25.17 -27.26
CA ALA A 1036 -6.13 -24.03 -27.22
C ALA A 1036 -5.48 -22.81 -26.55
N LEU A 1037 -4.77 -23.02 -25.44
CA LEU A 1037 -4.04 -21.95 -24.74
C LEU A 1037 -2.90 -21.39 -25.59
N LYS A 1038 -2.15 -22.24 -26.32
CA LYS A 1038 -1.13 -21.80 -27.29
C LYS A 1038 -1.74 -21.02 -28.44
N ALA A 1039 -2.91 -21.43 -28.95
CA ALA A 1039 -3.59 -20.71 -30.03
C ALA A 1039 -4.01 -19.30 -29.57
N VAL A 1040 -4.59 -19.18 -28.37
CA VAL A 1040 -4.96 -17.88 -27.77
C VAL A 1040 -3.75 -16.97 -27.57
N LEU A 1041 -2.64 -17.51 -27.03
CA LEU A 1041 -1.40 -16.75 -26.83
C LEU A 1041 -0.75 -16.30 -28.14
N ASN A 1042 -0.97 -17.03 -29.24
CA ASN A 1042 -0.44 -16.70 -30.56
C ASN A 1042 -1.34 -15.71 -31.33
N ASP A 1043 -2.67 -15.84 -31.26
CA ASP A 1043 -3.61 -15.02 -32.03
C ASP A 1043 -4.01 -13.70 -31.35
N SER A 1044 -3.92 -13.58 -30.01
CA SER A 1044 -4.36 -12.37 -29.32
C SER A 1044 -3.51 -12.01 -28.11
N ARG A 1045 -2.49 -11.17 -28.34
CA ARG A 1045 -1.65 -10.55 -27.28
C ARG A 1045 -2.47 -9.80 -26.22
N GLN A 1046 -3.73 -9.46 -26.51
CA GLN A 1046 -4.66 -8.76 -25.62
C GLN A 1046 -4.94 -9.52 -24.31
N PHE A 1047 -4.91 -10.86 -24.31
CA PHE A 1047 -5.22 -11.67 -23.13
C PHE A 1047 -3.98 -12.22 -22.42
N SER A 1048 -2.78 -11.81 -22.82
CA SER A 1048 -1.51 -12.27 -22.23
C SER A 1048 -1.37 -11.95 -20.73
N ALA A 1049 -2.07 -10.92 -20.26
CA ALA A 1049 -2.08 -10.50 -18.87
C ALA A 1049 -3.21 -11.15 -18.04
N LEU A 1050 -4.11 -11.93 -18.65
CA LEU A 1050 -5.21 -12.60 -17.98
C LEU A 1050 -4.70 -13.85 -17.25
N ASP A 1051 -5.14 -14.04 -16.00
CA ASP A 1051 -4.78 -15.17 -15.16
C ASP A 1051 -5.19 -16.51 -15.81
N HIS A 1052 -4.26 -17.47 -15.81
CA HIS A 1052 -4.45 -18.76 -16.45
C HIS A 1052 -5.59 -19.58 -15.85
N ASP A 1053 -5.87 -19.44 -14.55
CA ASP A 1053 -6.96 -20.17 -13.91
C ASP A 1053 -8.32 -19.65 -14.37
N LEU A 1054 -8.44 -18.35 -14.65
CA LEU A 1054 -9.65 -17.76 -15.23
C LEU A 1054 -9.87 -18.24 -16.67
N ILE A 1055 -8.81 -18.30 -17.47
CA ILE A 1055 -8.86 -18.84 -18.84
C ILE A 1055 -9.33 -20.31 -18.81
N LYS A 1056 -8.76 -21.11 -17.91
CA LYS A 1056 -9.13 -22.52 -17.73
C LYS A 1056 -10.61 -22.67 -17.35
N LEU A 1057 -11.11 -21.87 -16.41
CA LEU A 1057 -12.52 -21.89 -15.99
C LEU A 1057 -13.48 -21.62 -17.16
N SER A 1058 -13.17 -20.62 -18.01
CA SER A 1058 -13.97 -20.35 -19.20
C SER A 1058 -13.94 -21.51 -20.19
N PHE A 1059 -12.76 -22.12 -20.41
CA PHE A 1059 -12.65 -23.26 -21.31
C PHE A 1059 -13.40 -24.49 -20.82
N GLU A 1060 -13.27 -24.87 -19.56
CA GLU A 1060 -13.99 -26.02 -18.97
C GLU A 1060 -15.51 -25.83 -19.11
N ARG A 1061 -16.00 -24.63 -18.78
CA ARG A 1061 -17.41 -24.30 -18.88
C ARG A 1061 -17.91 -24.27 -20.33
N ARG A 1062 -17.12 -23.69 -21.25
CA ARG A 1062 -17.47 -23.67 -22.69
C ARG A 1062 -17.48 -25.09 -23.25
N ALA A 1063 -16.54 -25.94 -22.85
CA ALA A 1063 -16.51 -27.35 -23.22
C ALA A 1063 -17.75 -28.11 -22.71
N GLU A 1064 -18.23 -27.84 -21.49
CA GLU A 1064 -19.48 -28.41 -20.98
C GLU A 1064 -20.69 -28.01 -21.86
N LEU A 1065 -20.78 -26.73 -22.25
CA LEU A 1065 -21.84 -26.22 -23.13
C LEU A 1065 -21.78 -26.88 -24.53
N LEU A 1066 -20.58 -27.05 -25.09
CA LEU A 1066 -20.37 -27.75 -26.35
C LEU A 1066 -20.72 -29.24 -26.25
N GLY A 1067 -20.41 -29.89 -25.13
CA GLY A 1067 -20.83 -31.27 -24.86
C GLY A 1067 -22.35 -31.41 -24.86
N ARG A 1068 -23.07 -30.49 -24.21
CA ARG A 1068 -24.55 -30.46 -24.25
C ARG A 1068 -25.10 -30.22 -25.65
N ARG A 1069 -24.45 -29.33 -26.43
CA ARG A 1069 -24.79 -29.11 -27.85
C ARG A 1069 -24.65 -30.41 -28.64
N ASP A 1070 -23.57 -31.14 -28.44
CA ASP A 1070 -23.28 -32.37 -29.18
C ASP A 1070 -24.26 -33.49 -28.80
N GLN A 1071 -24.62 -33.62 -27.52
CA GLN A 1071 -25.70 -34.51 -27.05
C GLN A 1071 -27.06 -34.15 -27.67
N LEU A 1072 -27.43 -32.87 -27.70
CA LEU A 1072 -28.67 -32.40 -28.31
C LEU A 1072 -28.67 -32.64 -29.83
N HIS A 1073 -27.54 -32.44 -30.50
CA HIS A 1073 -27.38 -32.72 -31.92
C HIS A 1073 -27.49 -34.22 -32.23
N LEU A 1074 -26.95 -35.07 -31.36
CA LEU A 1074 -27.09 -36.52 -31.45
C LEU A 1074 -28.55 -36.96 -31.27
N PHE A 1075 -29.24 -36.39 -30.27
CA PHE A 1075 -30.67 -36.59 -30.07
C PHE A 1075 -31.48 -36.22 -31.33
N TYR A 1076 -31.23 -35.03 -31.90
CA TYR A 1076 -31.86 -34.57 -33.14
C TYR A 1076 -31.63 -35.56 -34.30
N LYS A 1077 -30.39 -36.04 -34.50
CA LYS A 1077 -30.05 -37.00 -35.55
C LYS A 1077 -30.72 -38.36 -35.35
N CYS A 1078 -30.74 -38.88 -34.13
CA CYS A 1078 -31.43 -40.14 -33.81
C CYS A 1078 -32.93 -40.05 -34.11
N PHE A 1079 -33.58 -38.95 -33.73
CA PHE A 1079 -35.00 -38.74 -34.02
C PHE A 1079 -35.28 -38.52 -35.51
N GLN A 1080 -34.37 -37.87 -36.24
CA GLN A 1080 -34.47 -37.76 -37.70
C GLN A 1080 -34.37 -39.14 -38.40
N ARG A 1081 -33.68 -40.13 -37.79
CA ARG A 1081 -33.68 -41.52 -38.29
C ARG A 1081 -35.04 -42.17 -38.12
N VAL A 1082 -35.68 -41.99 -36.95
CA VAL A 1082 -37.01 -42.54 -36.64
C VAL A 1082 -38.05 -42.04 -37.65
N THR A 1083 -37.98 -40.78 -38.09
CA THR A 1083 -38.94 -40.24 -39.08
C THR A 1083 -38.76 -40.80 -40.48
N ARG A 1084 -37.60 -41.38 -40.79
CA ARG A 1084 -37.27 -42.00 -42.09
C ARG A 1084 -37.51 -43.51 -42.11
N ASP A 1085 -37.35 -44.20 -40.99
CA ASP A 1085 -37.47 -45.66 -40.88
C ASP A 1085 -38.89 -46.10 -40.45
N ALA A 1086 -39.64 -46.73 -41.37
CA ALA A 1086 -41.00 -47.16 -41.11
C ALA A 1086 -41.11 -48.33 -40.12
N GLN A 1087 -40.14 -49.25 -40.13
CA GLN A 1087 -40.14 -50.41 -39.25
C GLN A 1087 -39.83 -49.98 -37.82
N LEU A 1088 -38.85 -49.10 -37.65
CA LEU A 1088 -38.49 -48.53 -36.35
C LEU A 1088 -39.67 -47.77 -35.73
N ARG A 1089 -40.49 -47.05 -36.51
CA ARG A 1089 -41.69 -46.37 -36.00
C ARG A 1089 -42.73 -47.34 -35.44
N ILE A 1090 -42.94 -48.49 -36.09
CA ILE A 1090 -43.89 -49.49 -35.61
C ILE A 1090 -43.42 -50.05 -34.26
N GLU A 1091 -42.13 -50.36 -34.15
CA GLU A 1091 -41.52 -50.87 -32.92
C GLU A 1091 -41.58 -49.84 -31.78
N VAL A 1092 -41.20 -48.60 -32.06
CA VAL A 1092 -41.26 -47.50 -31.10
C VAL A 1092 -42.70 -47.21 -30.66
N GLN A 1093 -43.67 -47.22 -31.58
CA GLN A 1093 -45.09 -47.03 -31.24
C GLN A 1093 -45.61 -48.15 -30.32
N SER A 1094 -45.19 -49.40 -30.54
CA SER A 1094 -45.54 -50.52 -29.64
C SER A 1094 -45.02 -50.30 -28.22
N LEU A 1095 -43.78 -49.78 -28.07
CA LEU A 1095 -43.21 -49.45 -26.76
C LEU A 1095 -43.95 -48.29 -26.09
N ILE A 1096 -44.35 -47.27 -26.85
CA ILE A 1096 -45.13 -46.12 -26.35
C ILE A 1096 -46.49 -46.57 -25.83
N ASP A 1097 -47.16 -47.47 -26.54
CA ASP A 1097 -48.45 -48.02 -26.11
C ASP A 1097 -48.30 -48.88 -24.84
N GLN A 1098 -47.21 -49.64 -24.71
CA GLN A 1098 -46.90 -50.42 -23.50
C GLN A 1098 -46.62 -49.52 -22.29
N LEU A 1099 -45.82 -48.46 -22.46
CA LEU A 1099 -45.58 -47.45 -21.43
C LEU A 1099 -46.89 -46.75 -21.01
N GLY A 1100 -47.80 -46.50 -21.96
CA GLY A 1100 -49.10 -45.90 -21.68
C GLY A 1100 -50.03 -46.76 -20.83
N ARG A 1101 -49.91 -48.10 -20.88
CA ARG A 1101 -50.67 -49.03 -20.02
C ARG A 1101 -50.15 -49.12 -18.59
N GLN A 1102 -48.93 -48.62 -18.34
CA GLN A 1102 -48.27 -48.59 -17.03
C GLN A 1102 -48.35 -47.20 -16.40
N ASP A 1103 -49.29 -46.35 -16.84
CA ASP A 1103 -49.49 -44.97 -16.37
C ASP A 1103 -48.24 -44.07 -16.40
N PHE A 1104 -47.20 -44.44 -17.18
CA PHE A 1104 -45.94 -43.70 -17.32
C PHE A 1104 -46.14 -42.23 -17.72
N PHE A 1105 -47.26 -41.94 -18.37
CA PHE A 1105 -47.60 -40.60 -18.84
C PHE A 1105 -48.45 -39.78 -17.87
N CYS A 1106 -48.64 -40.25 -16.64
CA CYS A 1106 -49.34 -39.49 -15.60
C CYS A 1106 -48.52 -38.27 -15.18
N ILE A 1107 -49.21 -37.15 -14.95
CA ILE A 1107 -48.60 -35.88 -14.53
C ILE A 1107 -48.48 -35.76 -13.00
N ASP A 1108 -49.19 -36.62 -12.27
CA ASP A 1108 -49.13 -36.74 -10.82
C ASP A 1108 -47.98 -37.66 -10.40
N ASP A 1109 -47.06 -37.14 -9.60
CA ASP A 1109 -45.84 -37.83 -9.15
C ASP A 1109 -46.18 -38.94 -8.14
N ASP A 1110 -47.29 -38.78 -7.42
CA ASP A 1110 -47.75 -39.70 -6.39
C ASP A 1110 -48.52 -40.91 -6.99
N ALA A 1111 -48.81 -40.86 -8.30
CA ALA A 1111 -49.58 -41.87 -9.02
C ALA A 1111 -48.73 -42.92 -9.76
N ILE A 1112 -47.39 -42.75 -9.84
CA ILE A 1112 -46.49 -43.65 -10.57
C ILE A 1112 -45.55 -44.37 -9.59
N ASP A 1113 -45.58 -45.70 -9.59
CA ASP A 1113 -44.60 -46.53 -8.87
C ASP A 1113 -43.31 -46.67 -9.69
N TRP A 1114 -42.29 -45.86 -9.35
CA TRP A 1114 -41.00 -45.86 -10.03
C TRP A 1114 -40.16 -47.12 -9.78
N ASP A 1115 -40.47 -47.87 -8.72
CA ASP A 1115 -39.75 -49.11 -8.36
C ASP A 1115 -40.28 -50.33 -9.13
N GLN A 1116 -41.33 -50.14 -9.92
CA GLN A 1116 -41.82 -51.17 -10.83
C GLN A 1116 -40.79 -51.47 -11.93
N LYS A 1117 -40.15 -52.64 -11.83
CA LYS A 1117 -39.15 -53.16 -12.76
C LYS A 1117 -39.57 -53.07 -14.24
N CYS A 1118 -40.87 -53.16 -14.52
CA CYS A 1118 -41.45 -53.11 -15.86
C CYS A 1118 -41.23 -51.76 -16.58
N CYS A 1119 -41.33 -50.61 -15.89
CA CYS A 1119 -41.19 -49.29 -16.52
C CYS A 1119 -39.73 -48.99 -16.90
N SER A 1120 -38.78 -49.31 -16.02
CA SER A 1120 -37.35 -49.10 -16.33
C SER A 1120 -36.89 -49.98 -17.50
N GLU A 1121 -37.34 -51.24 -17.57
CA GLU A 1121 -37.02 -52.15 -18.68
C GLU A 1121 -37.55 -51.65 -20.03
N LEU A 1122 -38.74 -51.03 -20.06
CA LEU A 1122 -39.32 -50.44 -21.27
C LEU A 1122 -38.57 -49.17 -21.73
N VAL A 1123 -38.15 -48.33 -20.78
CA VAL A 1123 -37.30 -47.15 -21.07
C VAL A 1123 -35.95 -47.58 -21.64
N ASP A 1124 -35.32 -48.63 -21.08
CA ASP A 1124 -34.05 -49.15 -21.57
C ASP A 1124 -34.17 -49.79 -22.96
N LYS A 1125 -35.31 -50.45 -23.25
CA LYS A 1125 -35.62 -50.95 -24.61
C LYS A 1125 -35.77 -49.81 -25.61
N PHE A 1126 -36.50 -48.76 -25.25
CA PHE A 1126 -36.60 -47.57 -26.10
C PHE A 1126 -35.23 -46.96 -26.38
N ASN A 1127 -34.39 -46.82 -25.34
CA ASN A 1127 -33.03 -46.34 -25.46
C ASN A 1127 -32.22 -47.15 -26.50
N LYS A 1128 -32.24 -48.48 -26.38
CA LYS A 1128 -31.54 -49.36 -27.32
C LYS A 1128 -32.04 -49.23 -28.76
N GLN A 1129 -33.34 -49.03 -28.98
CA GLN A 1129 -33.90 -48.95 -30.34
C GLN A 1129 -33.63 -47.60 -31.03
N VAL A 1130 -33.81 -46.50 -30.30
CA VAL A 1130 -33.75 -45.14 -30.88
C VAL A 1130 -32.34 -44.53 -30.80
N PHE A 1131 -31.64 -44.80 -29.70
CA PHE A 1131 -30.36 -44.19 -29.34
C PHE A 1131 -29.22 -45.22 -29.32
N THR A 1132 -29.29 -46.24 -30.20
CA THR A 1132 -28.34 -47.35 -30.25
C THR A 1132 -26.89 -46.89 -30.38
N GLY A 1133 -26.03 -47.28 -29.43
CA GLY A 1133 -24.60 -46.94 -29.45
C GLY A 1133 -24.29 -45.48 -29.08
N SER A 1134 -25.25 -44.75 -28.49
CA SER A 1134 -25.03 -43.39 -27.97
C SER A 1134 -25.07 -43.35 -26.45
N ASP A 1135 -24.22 -42.49 -25.87
CA ASP A 1135 -24.07 -42.33 -24.42
C ASP A 1135 -24.96 -41.18 -23.90
N LEU A 1136 -26.23 -41.18 -24.33
CA LEU A 1136 -27.18 -40.13 -23.94
C LEU A 1136 -27.68 -40.36 -22.50
N PRO A 1137 -27.66 -39.32 -21.64
CA PRO A 1137 -28.29 -39.38 -20.33
C PRO A 1137 -29.76 -39.81 -20.35
N LYS A 1138 -30.21 -40.49 -19.28
CA LYS A 1138 -31.56 -41.07 -19.17
C LYS A 1138 -32.69 -40.06 -19.41
N TYR A 1139 -32.50 -38.79 -19.03
CA TYR A 1139 -33.49 -37.74 -19.27
C TYR A 1139 -33.71 -37.43 -20.77
N TYR A 1140 -32.69 -37.54 -21.63
CA TYR A 1140 -32.87 -37.43 -23.09
C TYR A 1140 -33.67 -38.60 -23.67
N VAL A 1141 -33.53 -39.79 -23.07
CA VAL A 1141 -34.32 -40.96 -23.47
C VAL A 1141 -35.80 -40.74 -23.18
N ILE A 1142 -36.11 -40.30 -21.97
CA ILE A 1142 -37.48 -39.98 -21.53
C ILE A 1142 -38.05 -38.82 -22.36
N ARG A 1143 -37.23 -37.81 -22.65
CA ARG A 1143 -37.59 -36.73 -23.57
C ARG A 1143 -37.96 -37.26 -24.95
N GLY A 1144 -37.18 -38.21 -25.48
CA GLY A 1144 -37.48 -38.88 -26.74
C GLY A 1144 -38.83 -39.60 -26.71
N ILE A 1145 -39.13 -40.35 -25.64
CA ILE A 1145 -40.42 -41.01 -25.47
C ILE A 1145 -41.57 -39.99 -25.54
N MET A 1146 -41.40 -38.84 -24.89
CA MET A 1146 -42.39 -37.75 -24.91
C MET A 1146 -42.54 -37.12 -26.29
N ASP A 1147 -41.44 -36.71 -26.91
CA ASP A 1147 -41.44 -36.05 -28.21
C ASP A 1147 -42.02 -36.99 -29.30
N TYR A 1148 -41.71 -38.29 -29.25
CA TYR A 1148 -42.30 -39.27 -30.16
C TYR A 1148 -43.81 -39.36 -29.99
N ARG A 1149 -44.30 -39.45 -28.74
CA ARG A 1149 -45.75 -39.49 -28.46
C ARG A 1149 -46.45 -38.22 -28.95
N ALA A 1150 -45.82 -37.05 -28.77
CA ALA A 1150 -46.35 -35.78 -29.28
C ALA A 1150 -46.42 -35.77 -30.81
N MET A 1151 -45.37 -36.23 -31.49
CA MET A 1151 -45.37 -36.36 -32.95
C MET A 1151 -46.44 -37.36 -33.45
N SER A 1152 -46.59 -38.53 -32.83
CA SER A 1152 -47.62 -39.52 -33.20
C SER A 1152 -49.03 -38.97 -33.07
N ARG A 1153 -49.29 -38.08 -32.09
CA ARG A 1153 -50.60 -37.42 -31.92
C ARG A 1153 -50.84 -36.30 -32.93
N MET A 1154 -49.78 -35.57 -33.30
CA MET A 1154 -49.86 -34.47 -34.27
C MET A 1154 -49.87 -34.94 -35.72
N LYS A 1155 -49.53 -36.21 -35.99
CA LYS A 1155 -49.61 -36.82 -37.31
C LYS A 1155 -51.06 -37.01 -37.73
N ASP A 1156 -51.69 -35.96 -38.24
CA ASP A 1156 -52.91 -36.08 -39.03
C ASP A 1156 -52.59 -36.62 -40.44
N GLY A 1157 -53.60 -37.04 -41.20
CA GLY A 1157 -53.41 -37.60 -42.55
C GLY A 1157 -52.77 -36.64 -43.56
N SER A 1158 -52.65 -35.33 -43.25
CA SER A 1158 -52.26 -34.26 -44.18
C SER A 1158 -50.79 -33.84 -44.12
N CYS A 1159 -50.11 -34.05 -42.98
CA CYS A 1159 -48.71 -33.64 -42.78
C CYS A 1159 -47.72 -34.81 -42.89
N SER A 1160 -46.51 -34.60 -43.42
CA SER A 1160 -45.49 -35.67 -43.42
C SER A 1160 -44.85 -35.83 -42.03
N TRP A 1161 -44.27 -37.00 -41.75
CA TRP A 1161 -43.49 -37.20 -40.51
C TRP A 1161 -42.30 -36.24 -40.39
N CYS A 1162 -41.73 -35.80 -41.51
CA CYS A 1162 -40.68 -34.77 -41.53
C CYS A 1162 -41.21 -33.41 -41.07
N ASP A 1163 -42.42 -33.02 -41.47
CA ASP A 1163 -43.02 -31.74 -41.08
C ASP A 1163 -43.35 -31.71 -39.58
N VAL A 1164 -43.87 -32.82 -39.06
CA VAL A 1164 -44.18 -32.98 -37.63
C VAL A 1164 -42.89 -32.99 -36.81
N PHE A 1165 -41.85 -33.71 -37.26
CA PHE A 1165 -40.52 -33.68 -36.63
C PHE A 1165 -39.93 -32.28 -36.60
N GLN A 1166 -39.99 -31.55 -37.71
CA GLN A 1166 -39.45 -30.19 -37.75
C GLN A 1166 -40.20 -29.27 -36.79
N LYS A 1167 -41.51 -29.48 -36.57
CA LYS A 1167 -42.28 -28.71 -35.57
C LYS A 1167 -41.91 -29.08 -34.12
N VAL A 1168 -41.83 -30.36 -33.80
CA VAL A 1168 -41.70 -30.85 -32.41
C VAL A 1168 -40.26 -30.89 -31.91
N VAL A 1169 -39.31 -31.27 -32.78
CA VAL A 1169 -37.90 -31.47 -32.40
C VAL A 1169 -36.99 -30.47 -33.13
N GLY A 1170 -37.25 -30.20 -34.41
CA GLY A 1170 -36.36 -29.35 -35.21
C GLY A 1170 -36.36 -27.87 -34.84
N LYS A 1171 -37.54 -27.24 -34.73
CA LYS A 1171 -37.67 -25.83 -34.33
C LYS A 1171 -37.08 -25.54 -32.94
N PRO A 1172 -37.32 -26.39 -31.91
CA PRO A 1172 -36.65 -26.24 -30.62
C PRO A 1172 -35.13 -26.40 -30.72
N TYR A 1173 -34.65 -27.39 -31.49
CA TYR A 1173 -33.22 -27.58 -31.74
C TYR A 1173 -32.57 -26.33 -32.38
N ASP A 1174 -33.14 -25.84 -33.50
CA ASP A 1174 -32.59 -24.69 -34.23
C ASP A 1174 -32.56 -23.43 -33.34
N ARG A 1175 -33.62 -23.20 -32.56
CA ARG A 1175 -33.68 -22.10 -31.58
C ARG A 1175 -32.63 -22.25 -30.49
N TRP A 1176 -32.44 -23.45 -29.94
CA TRP A 1176 -31.44 -23.67 -28.90
C TRP A 1176 -30.03 -23.36 -29.42
N ILE A 1177 -29.68 -23.85 -30.63
CA ILE A 1177 -28.39 -23.60 -31.28
C ILE A 1177 -28.15 -22.10 -31.51
N GLN A 1178 -29.16 -21.36 -31.98
CA GLN A 1178 -29.04 -19.92 -32.23
C GLN A 1178 -28.82 -19.10 -30.95
N ASN A 1179 -29.32 -19.56 -29.81
CA ASN A 1179 -29.24 -18.84 -28.53
C ASN A 1179 -28.02 -19.23 -27.67
N ILE A 1180 -27.18 -20.19 -28.10
CA ILE A 1180 -25.97 -20.60 -27.36
C ILE A 1180 -25.07 -19.40 -26.96
N PRO A 1181 -24.78 -18.41 -27.84
CA PRO A 1181 -23.95 -17.28 -27.46
C PRO A 1181 -24.58 -16.41 -26.38
N SER A 1182 -25.88 -16.13 -26.47
CA SER A 1182 -26.62 -15.36 -25.44
C SER A 1182 -26.63 -16.13 -24.13
N PHE A 1183 -27.02 -17.40 -24.16
CA PHE A 1183 -27.05 -18.26 -22.97
C PHE A 1183 -25.68 -18.37 -22.30
N TRP A 1184 -24.60 -18.48 -23.08
CA TRP A 1184 -23.23 -18.47 -22.56
C TRP A 1184 -22.94 -17.19 -21.79
N MET A 1185 -23.24 -16.03 -22.38
CA MET A 1185 -22.98 -14.73 -21.77
C MET A 1185 -23.89 -14.47 -20.57
N ASP A 1186 -25.18 -14.82 -20.66
CA ASP A 1186 -26.20 -14.49 -19.67
C ASP A 1186 -26.14 -15.38 -18.42
N THR A 1187 -25.45 -16.51 -18.49
CA THR A 1187 -25.31 -17.44 -17.35
C THR A 1187 -23.91 -17.49 -16.75
N ARG A 1188 -22.94 -16.75 -17.31
CA ARG A 1188 -21.52 -16.79 -16.91
C ARG A 1188 -21.35 -16.49 -15.42
N TYR A 1189 -20.75 -17.41 -14.68
CA TYR A 1189 -20.55 -17.28 -13.24
C TYR A 1189 -19.34 -18.13 -12.86
N TYR A 1190 -18.40 -17.52 -12.16
CA TYR A 1190 -17.15 -18.14 -11.77
C TYR A 1190 -16.90 -17.92 -10.29
N LYS A 1191 -16.40 -18.98 -9.64
CA LYS A 1191 -15.84 -18.90 -8.29
C LYS A 1191 -14.33 -18.83 -8.43
N HIS A 1192 -13.76 -17.66 -8.17
CA HIS A 1192 -12.32 -17.45 -8.27
C HIS A 1192 -11.89 -16.35 -7.31
N GLN A 1193 -10.63 -16.35 -6.88
CA GLN A 1193 -10.12 -15.39 -5.91
C GLN A 1193 -10.34 -13.92 -6.31
N TYR A 1194 -10.28 -13.57 -7.60
CA TYR A 1194 -10.52 -12.20 -8.05
C TYR A 1194 -12.00 -11.80 -7.98
N TYR A 1195 -12.92 -12.70 -8.35
CA TYR A 1195 -14.36 -12.47 -8.15
C TYR A 1195 -14.72 -12.46 -6.67
N ASP A 1196 -14.09 -13.30 -5.85
CA ASP A 1196 -14.22 -13.29 -4.40
C ASP A 1196 -13.73 -11.97 -3.82
N ILE A 1197 -12.60 -11.43 -4.31
CA ILE A 1197 -12.10 -10.11 -3.90
C ILE A 1197 -13.12 -9.03 -4.27
N ILE A 1198 -13.74 -9.07 -5.44
CA ILE A 1198 -14.74 -8.09 -5.86
C ILE A 1198 -16.05 -8.24 -5.05
N GLN A 1199 -16.46 -9.47 -4.74
CA GLN A 1199 -17.75 -9.79 -4.10
C GLN A 1199 -17.71 -9.77 -2.56
N GLN A 1200 -16.54 -9.96 -1.94
CA GLN A 1200 -16.45 -10.04 -0.48
C GLN A 1200 -16.45 -8.64 0.17
N PRO A 1201 -17.16 -8.48 1.30
CA PRO A 1201 -16.97 -7.32 2.15
C PRO A 1201 -15.54 -7.27 2.69
N LEU A 1202 -15.06 -6.06 2.99
CA LEU A 1202 -13.68 -5.72 3.43
C LEU A 1202 -13.05 -6.68 4.47
N GLN A 1203 -13.86 -7.42 5.22
CA GLN A 1203 -13.50 -8.40 6.24
C GLN A 1203 -12.42 -9.41 5.79
N LYS A 1204 -12.40 -9.86 4.53
CA LYS A 1204 -11.35 -10.80 4.05
C LYS A 1204 -10.17 -10.15 3.33
N GLN A 1205 -10.34 -8.93 2.83
CA GLN A 1205 -9.26 -8.17 2.17
C GLN A 1205 -8.34 -7.48 3.18
N ILE A 1206 -8.89 -6.95 4.28
CA ILE A 1206 -8.10 -6.22 5.29
C ILE A 1206 -7.37 -7.18 6.24
N TRP A 1207 -7.95 -8.36 6.53
CA TRP A 1207 -7.44 -9.28 7.57
C TRP A 1207 -6.61 -10.48 7.11
N LYS A 1208 -6.34 -10.66 5.81
CA LYS A 1208 -5.50 -11.78 5.29
C LYS A 1208 -4.02 -11.76 5.75
N LYS A 1209 -3.63 -10.90 6.69
CA LYS A 1209 -2.24 -10.81 7.22
C LYS A 1209 -2.08 -10.98 8.73
N GLU A 1210 -3.15 -11.21 9.50
CA GLU A 1210 -3.04 -11.42 10.97
C GLU A 1210 -3.39 -12.83 11.49
N GLU A 1211 -3.78 -13.76 10.62
CA GLU A 1211 -3.64 -15.21 10.87
C GLU A 1211 -2.35 -15.73 10.22
#